data_AF-A0A9D9LSU9-F1
#
_entry.id   AF-A0A9D9LSU9-F1
#
_cell.length_a   1.000
_cell.length_b   1.000
_cell.length_c   1.000
_cell.angle_alpha   90.00
_cell.angle_beta   90.00
_cell.angle_gamma   90.00
#
_symmetry.space_group_name_H-M   'P 1'
#
loop_
_entity.id
_entity.type
_entity.pdbx_description
1 polymer ?
#
loop_
_entity_poly.entity_id
_entity_poly.type
_entity_poly.pdbx_seq_one_letter_code
_entity_poly.pdbx_strand_id
1 'polypeptide(L)'
;MKSYFIRPKEDGVFLRLTDGMKITSDERASFSMLKIKYAEIFLTENRWEITVENAKINENILKKIANFVRDKYKLKEVAFFAENEKNIPQNIEETDVKIIKKETVTVKETPKKSVSENVEKKEKTVKTNASENKKVTVIENPGNLLFGREIFGNSTPIESIQGEEKHVIIEGHIAEGERTAPRVSTAKTGTKILSFSIVDNTNGISCKKFFKGKKNIEEFEKIVGKIKGGMYVRAEGSVSFDTFEKDYSMLLDSLAIKETKGRMDTAEVKRVELHAHTKMSEKDAVVSAKDLIKTAAKWGHKAVAITDHGVVQAYPEAMNTVAKDKLDIKIIYGMEGYLPAPQGEKRLFHIILLAKNKIGLKNLYQLVSLSHLKYLEGKNPRPCIPKNLLEEFREGLIIGSACEAGELIRAIIAGKSDEELIKIAEFYDYLEIQPIGNNAFLKREEKFPNINTDEDLININLKVASIAEKMGKMLVATCDSHFLNPEDAIYREILQAGQGYKDAAMQPPLYFRTTEEMLNEFSYLPKEEAYAAVVENPVKIADSIEKFEPIPSGTYSPIVPGAEDEVRKMSYDTAREMYGENLPEIIEKRLEQELTPIIGHGYAGLYLIAEKLVKKSNIDGYLVGSRGSVGSSFVATMMGITEVNPLPPHYRCEKCKHSEFITDGSVGCGYDLPSKDCPNCKEPMIKDGHDIPFAVFMGFNGDKEPDIDLNFSGIYQPEAHKFTEVMFGKDFAYRAGTISTIADKTAFGYVIKYYEEKGIRKNRAFIEKMASGVMGVKATTGQHPAGIMVVPRNMDIHYFTPINIPANDKKKDTITTHFDYHSISGKLLKLDILGHDDPTVIKMLEDLTGRDAKTIPFDDPETLKLFSSTEPLGLTPEELGANSGTFGIPEFRTDFTRQMIDDTHPSCFSDLVRISGFSHGTDVWLGNAQELIRNGTCTLKDAISARDDIMMYLIHNGIEPLLSFKTMENVRKGKGIAPEVVETLRKGNIPEWYIESCQKIKYLFPRAHATAYVMMAWRIAYCKVHYPLAYYAAYFSIRADEFDAEVVTKGQEFVRSELKTLESKAKTQGLEVKEKGILAVLQLVSEMFLRGFSVAKVDLYKSDAEKFIIMDDKTLLPPLASLSGMGGVAAHNVQEARKDGEFTSIANLRKRASLSKPNIEVLQTHGCLKGMSESDQLSLF
;
A
#
# COMPACT_ATOMS: atom_id res chain seq x y z
N MET A 1 23.94 -45.23 -19.04
CA MET A 1 22.58 -44.70 -18.86
C MET A 1 22.42 -44.37 -17.38
N LYS A 2 22.05 -43.14 -17.02
CA LYS A 2 21.77 -42.78 -15.62
C LYS A 2 20.28 -42.92 -15.37
N SER A 3 19.87 -43.98 -14.69
CA SER A 3 18.56 -44.07 -14.06
C SER A 3 18.66 -43.63 -12.60
N TYR A 4 17.56 -43.12 -12.04
CA TYR A 4 17.49 -42.70 -10.65
C TYR A 4 16.46 -43.55 -9.91
N PHE A 5 16.85 -44.12 -8.77
CA PHE A 5 15.94 -44.84 -7.89
C PHE A 5 15.34 -43.88 -6.87
N ILE A 6 14.02 -43.76 -6.89
CA ILE A 6 13.26 -42.90 -5.98
C ILE A 6 12.42 -43.78 -5.09
N ARG A 7 12.73 -43.78 -3.79
CA ARG A 7 11.91 -44.43 -2.76
C ARG A 7 11.04 -43.39 -2.06
N PRO A 8 9.71 -43.49 -2.12
CA PRO A 8 8.84 -42.56 -1.42
C PRO A 8 8.97 -42.71 0.11
N LYS A 9 9.03 -41.59 0.85
CA LYS A 9 9.12 -41.58 2.34
C LYS A 9 7.76 -41.68 3.04
N GLU A 10 6.66 -41.49 2.32
CA GLU A 10 5.29 -41.47 2.84
C GLU A 10 4.42 -42.50 2.10
N ASP A 11 3.46 -43.10 2.81
CA ASP A 11 2.42 -43.95 2.22
C ASP A 11 1.40 -43.12 1.40
N GLY A 12 0.64 -43.75 0.50
CA GLY A 12 -0.43 -43.09 -0.26
C GLY A 12 0.00 -42.24 -1.47
N VAL A 13 1.27 -42.26 -1.84
CA VAL A 13 1.82 -41.57 -3.04
C VAL A 13 1.15 -42.01 -4.34
N PHE A 14 0.66 -43.25 -4.37
CA PHE A 14 -0.07 -43.79 -5.50
C PHE A 14 -1.37 -43.02 -5.80
N LEU A 15 -2.13 -42.63 -4.77
CA LEU A 15 -3.35 -41.81 -4.92
C LEU A 15 -3.05 -40.42 -5.49
N ARG A 16 -1.93 -39.81 -5.09
CA ARG A 16 -1.46 -38.53 -5.63
C ARG A 16 -1.05 -38.64 -7.11
N LEU A 17 -0.40 -39.74 -7.50
CA LEU A 17 -0.08 -40.00 -8.92
C LEU A 17 -1.34 -40.14 -9.77
N THR A 18 -2.38 -40.77 -9.22
CA THR A 18 -3.69 -40.93 -9.88
C THR A 18 -4.65 -39.75 -9.67
N ASP A 19 -4.21 -38.64 -9.08
CA ASP A 19 -5.08 -37.50 -8.82
C ASP A 19 -5.65 -36.92 -10.13
N GLY A 20 -6.97 -36.71 -10.17
CA GLY A 20 -7.72 -36.37 -11.39
C GLY A 20 -8.17 -37.56 -12.25
N MET A 21 -7.81 -38.80 -11.91
CA MET A 21 -8.34 -40.00 -12.58
C MET A 21 -9.75 -40.31 -12.07
N LYS A 22 -10.72 -40.47 -12.98
CA LYS A 22 -12.08 -40.94 -12.61
C LYS A 22 -12.00 -42.42 -12.25
N ILE A 23 -12.16 -42.73 -10.96
CA ILE A 23 -12.12 -44.10 -10.41
C ILE A 23 -13.34 -44.37 -9.55
N THR A 24 -13.81 -45.62 -9.53
CA THR A 24 -14.93 -46.04 -8.68
C THR A 24 -14.52 -46.17 -7.22
N SER A 25 -15.50 -46.26 -6.31
CA SER A 25 -15.27 -46.43 -4.87
C SER A 25 -14.42 -47.67 -4.55
N ASP A 26 -14.65 -48.77 -5.27
CA ASP A 26 -13.94 -50.04 -5.10
C ASP A 26 -12.51 -49.99 -5.67
N GLU A 27 -12.32 -49.30 -6.81
CA GLU A 27 -11.00 -49.02 -7.37
C GLU A 27 -10.18 -48.14 -6.41
N ARG A 28 -10.81 -47.12 -5.81
CA ARG A 28 -10.17 -46.23 -4.84
C ARG A 28 -9.71 -46.95 -3.57
N ALA A 29 -10.52 -47.88 -3.07
CA ALA A 29 -10.15 -48.76 -1.95
C ALA A 29 -9.01 -49.71 -2.31
N SER A 30 -8.95 -50.17 -3.55
CA SER A 30 -7.84 -51.00 -4.04
C SER A 30 -6.54 -50.18 -4.20
N PHE A 31 -6.65 -48.91 -4.62
CA PHE A 31 -5.49 -48.03 -4.83
C PHE A 31 -4.85 -47.57 -3.52
N SER A 32 -5.65 -47.39 -2.46
CA SER A 32 -5.13 -47.02 -1.13
C SER A 32 -4.32 -48.13 -0.47
N MET A 33 -4.50 -49.39 -0.90
CA MET A 33 -3.73 -50.54 -0.42
C MET A 33 -2.42 -50.74 -1.19
N LEU A 34 -2.24 -50.10 -2.36
CA LEU A 34 -1.02 -50.22 -3.17
C LEU A 34 0.09 -49.32 -2.64
N LYS A 35 1.24 -49.92 -2.32
CA LYS A 35 2.43 -49.20 -1.89
C LYS A 35 3.52 -49.26 -2.95
N ILE A 36 4.04 -48.09 -3.33
CA ILE A 36 5.21 -47.99 -4.21
C ILE A 36 6.45 -48.25 -3.36
N LYS A 37 7.17 -49.32 -3.67
CA LYS A 37 8.44 -49.63 -3.01
C LYS A 37 9.52 -48.65 -3.47
N TYR A 38 9.63 -48.47 -4.78
CA TYR A 38 10.49 -47.48 -5.43
C TYR A 38 10.07 -47.32 -6.89
N ALA A 39 10.44 -46.18 -7.47
CA ALA A 39 10.34 -45.91 -8.90
C ALA A 39 11.75 -45.71 -9.46
N GLU A 40 12.08 -46.44 -10.52
CA GLU A 40 13.28 -46.21 -11.31
C GLU A 40 12.94 -45.30 -12.49
N ILE A 41 13.66 -44.17 -12.58
CA ILE A 41 13.39 -43.10 -13.52
C ILE A 41 14.50 -43.04 -14.56
N PHE A 42 14.18 -43.37 -15.80
CA PHE A 42 15.09 -43.31 -16.93
C PHE A 42 14.93 -41.97 -17.64
N LEU A 43 15.73 -40.97 -17.24
CA LEU A 43 15.58 -39.58 -17.72
C LEU A 43 15.80 -39.45 -19.24
N THR A 44 16.77 -40.17 -19.81
CA THR A 44 17.08 -40.11 -21.25
C THR A 44 16.00 -40.80 -22.11
N GLU A 45 15.31 -41.79 -21.56
CA GLU A 45 14.25 -42.53 -22.24
C GLU A 45 12.86 -41.94 -21.98
N ASN A 46 12.77 -40.98 -21.04
CA ASN A 46 11.52 -40.41 -20.54
C ASN A 46 10.55 -41.51 -20.06
N ARG A 47 11.07 -42.48 -19.33
CA ARG A 47 10.37 -43.72 -18.95
C ARG A 47 10.49 -44.00 -17.47
N TRP A 48 9.39 -44.41 -16.85
CA TRP A 48 9.33 -44.74 -15.42
C TRP A 48 8.98 -46.21 -15.22
N GLU A 49 9.72 -46.88 -14.34
CA GLU A 49 9.44 -48.25 -13.93
C GLU A 49 9.18 -48.28 -12.43
N ILE A 50 7.95 -48.56 -12.04
CA ILE A 50 7.48 -48.41 -10.66
C ILE A 50 7.25 -49.79 -10.07
N THR A 51 7.96 -50.12 -8.99
CA THR A 51 7.83 -51.40 -8.30
C THR A 51 6.88 -51.25 -7.12
N VAL A 52 5.90 -52.15 -7.01
CA VAL A 52 4.85 -52.10 -5.97
C VAL A 52 4.88 -53.33 -5.07
N GLU A 53 4.66 -53.12 -3.77
CA GLU A 53 4.54 -54.19 -2.76
C GLU A 53 3.09 -54.72 -2.75
N ASN A 54 2.91 -56.04 -2.67
CA ASN A 54 1.65 -56.82 -2.76
C ASN A 54 1.04 -57.09 -4.15
N ALA A 55 1.37 -58.28 -4.69
CA ALA A 55 0.96 -58.78 -6.01
C ALA A 55 -0.36 -59.61 -6.03
N LYS A 56 -1.48 -59.01 -5.58
CA LYS A 56 -2.82 -59.49 -6.01
C LYS A 56 -3.49 -58.46 -6.93
N ILE A 57 -2.68 -57.84 -7.79
CA ILE A 57 -3.10 -56.70 -8.57
C ILE A 57 -3.71 -57.17 -9.88
N ASN A 58 -4.91 -56.69 -10.19
CA ASN A 58 -5.52 -56.87 -11.50
C ASN A 58 -4.69 -56.09 -12.55
N GLU A 59 -4.02 -56.79 -13.46
CA GLU A 59 -3.16 -56.18 -14.48
C GLU A 59 -3.85 -55.09 -15.31
N ASN A 60 -5.17 -55.20 -15.52
CA ASN A 60 -5.93 -54.19 -16.25
C ASN A 60 -5.99 -52.85 -15.50
N ILE A 61 -5.98 -52.89 -14.18
CA ILE A 61 -5.97 -51.68 -13.34
C ILE A 61 -4.60 -51.00 -13.41
N LEU A 62 -3.50 -51.75 -13.28
CA LEU A 62 -2.15 -51.20 -13.41
C LEU A 62 -1.90 -50.61 -14.80
N LYS A 63 -2.39 -51.25 -15.87
CA LYS A 63 -2.30 -50.71 -17.23
C LYS A 63 -3.08 -49.41 -17.39
N LYS A 64 -4.28 -49.30 -16.81
CA LYS A 64 -5.04 -48.04 -16.81
C LYS A 64 -4.27 -46.92 -16.11
N ILE A 65 -3.66 -47.22 -14.96
CA ILE A 65 -2.92 -46.23 -14.17
C ILE A 65 -1.62 -45.84 -14.88
N ALA A 66 -0.90 -46.80 -15.43
CA ALA A 66 0.30 -46.54 -16.22
C ALA A 66 0.01 -45.58 -17.38
N ASN A 67 -1.07 -45.83 -18.13
CA ASN A 67 -1.49 -44.93 -19.21
C ASN A 67 -1.87 -43.54 -18.68
N PHE A 68 -2.63 -43.46 -17.58
CA PHE A 68 -3.02 -42.19 -17.00
C PHE A 68 -1.80 -41.36 -16.52
N VAL A 69 -0.87 -41.99 -15.79
CA VAL A 69 0.36 -41.34 -15.32
C VAL A 69 1.24 -40.94 -16.50
N ARG A 70 1.38 -41.82 -17.50
CA ARG A 70 2.10 -41.51 -18.74
C ARG A 70 1.53 -40.27 -19.41
N ASP A 71 0.23 -40.19 -19.57
CA ASP A 71 -0.42 -39.09 -20.30
C ASP A 71 -0.41 -37.79 -19.47
N LYS A 72 -0.66 -37.87 -18.16
CA LYS A 72 -0.63 -36.74 -17.21
C LYS A 72 0.75 -36.08 -17.15
N TYR A 73 1.81 -36.89 -17.16
CA TYR A 73 3.19 -36.40 -17.05
C TYR A 73 3.95 -36.41 -18.39
N LYS A 74 3.27 -36.69 -19.50
CA LYS A 74 3.83 -36.77 -20.86
C LYS A 74 5.09 -37.64 -20.95
N LEU A 75 5.06 -38.80 -20.30
CA LEU A 75 6.13 -39.80 -20.35
C LEU A 75 6.02 -40.63 -21.63
N LYS A 76 7.12 -41.21 -22.10
CA LYS A 76 7.07 -42.16 -23.22
C LYS A 76 6.43 -43.49 -22.79
N GLU A 77 6.76 -43.93 -21.59
CA GLU A 77 6.29 -45.21 -21.06
C GLU A 77 6.29 -45.20 -19.52
N VAL A 78 5.31 -45.87 -18.93
CA VAL A 78 5.25 -46.17 -17.51
C VAL A 78 4.93 -47.65 -17.37
N ALA A 79 5.72 -48.38 -16.59
CA ALA A 79 5.49 -49.81 -16.34
C ALA A 79 5.46 -50.06 -14.83
N PHE A 80 4.57 -50.96 -14.41
CA PHE A 80 4.48 -51.42 -13.02
C PHE A 80 5.00 -52.85 -12.90
N PHE A 81 5.82 -53.10 -11.88
CA PHE A 81 6.38 -54.42 -11.60
C PHE A 81 6.00 -54.88 -10.20
N ALA A 82 5.75 -56.18 -10.05
CA ALA A 82 5.62 -56.79 -8.74
C ALA A 82 6.99 -56.89 -8.06
N GLU A 83 7.02 -56.70 -6.75
CA GLU A 83 8.22 -56.71 -5.91
C GLU A 83 9.17 -57.90 -6.14
N ASN A 84 8.63 -59.06 -6.54
CA ASN A 84 9.41 -60.30 -6.69
C ASN A 84 10.10 -60.45 -8.06
N GLU A 85 9.91 -59.50 -8.99
CA GLU A 85 10.37 -59.64 -10.39
C GLU A 85 11.72 -58.93 -10.68
N LYS A 86 12.27 -58.13 -9.76
CA LYS A 86 13.53 -57.40 -9.98
C LYS A 86 14.49 -57.48 -8.80
N ASN A 87 15.72 -57.91 -9.07
CA ASN A 87 16.83 -57.84 -8.11
C ASN A 87 17.40 -56.41 -8.06
N ILE A 88 17.36 -55.79 -6.88
CA ILE A 88 17.86 -54.43 -6.62
C ILE A 88 19.36 -54.49 -6.30
N PRO A 89 20.20 -53.56 -6.80
CA PRO A 89 21.60 -53.44 -6.36
C PRO A 89 21.68 -53.10 -4.86
N GLN A 90 22.45 -53.87 -4.08
CA GLN A 90 22.48 -53.80 -2.61
C GLN A 90 23.13 -52.54 -2.00
N ASN A 91 23.71 -51.63 -2.79
CA ASN A 91 24.36 -50.42 -2.30
C ASN A 91 23.87 -49.18 -3.06
N ILE A 92 22.87 -48.49 -2.49
CA ILE A 92 22.46 -47.14 -2.89
C ILE A 92 22.87 -46.20 -1.75
N GLU A 93 23.77 -45.24 -2.01
CA GLU A 93 24.14 -44.23 -1.02
C GLU A 93 22.96 -43.29 -0.73
N GLU A 94 22.57 -43.16 0.54
CA GLU A 94 21.63 -42.14 1.00
C GLU A 94 22.35 -40.80 1.13
N THR A 95 22.01 -39.83 0.28
CA THR A 95 22.38 -38.42 0.52
C THR A 95 21.34 -37.73 1.39
N ASP A 96 21.72 -37.40 2.62
CA ASP A 96 20.91 -36.69 3.60
C ASP A 96 20.60 -35.24 3.22
N VAL A 97 19.31 -34.89 3.22
CA VAL A 97 18.82 -33.50 3.30
C VAL A 97 18.93 -33.04 4.75
N LYS A 98 19.93 -32.23 5.09
CA LYS A 98 20.10 -31.68 6.44
C LYS A 98 19.16 -30.51 6.72
N ILE A 99 18.24 -30.74 7.65
CA ILE A 99 17.49 -29.75 8.42
C ILE A 99 18.38 -29.29 9.58
N ILE A 100 18.59 -27.98 9.77
CA ILE A 100 19.20 -27.42 10.99
C ILE A 100 18.28 -26.34 11.58
N LYS A 101 17.76 -26.63 12.78
CA LYS A 101 16.92 -25.76 13.63
C LYS A 101 17.80 -24.80 14.46
N LYS A 102 17.23 -23.62 14.75
CA LYS A 102 17.74 -22.59 15.68
C LYS A 102 17.67 -23.07 17.14
N GLU A 103 18.77 -22.91 17.87
CA GLU A 103 18.77 -22.81 19.34
C GLU A 103 18.92 -21.34 19.76
N THR A 104 18.16 -20.97 20.78
CA THR A 104 18.16 -19.66 21.44
C THR A 104 18.92 -19.78 22.75
N VAL A 105 19.92 -18.93 22.99
CA VAL A 105 20.52 -18.75 24.32
C VAL A 105 20.33 -17.29 24.74
N THR A 106 19.67 -17.09 25.89
CA THR A 106 19.64 -15.87 26.69
C THR A 106 20.58 -16.01 27.88
N VAL A 107 21.34 -14.96 28.24
CA VAL A 107 22.01 -14.83 29.54
C VAL A 107 21.78 -13.41 30.11
N LYS A 108 21.44 -13.35 31.40
CA LYS A 108 21.19 -12.16 32.25
C LYS A 108 22.48 -11.66 32.93
N GLU A 109 22.46 -10.39 33.35
CA GLU A 109 23.39 -9.68 34.27
C GLU A 109 23.44 -10.33 35.68
N THR A 110 24.52 -10.38 36.47
CA THR A 110 25.29 -9.37 37.28
C THR A 110 26.25 -10.18 38.22
N PRO A 111 27.11 -9.67 39.18
CA PRO A 111 27.76 -8.37 39.47
C PRO A 111 29.30 -8.40 39.87
N LYS A 112 29.96 -7.22 39.77
CA LYS A 112 31.03 -6.53 40.58
C LYS A 112 32.32 -7.18 41.21
N LYS A 113 33.37 -6.31 41.17
CA LYS A 113 34.64 -6.13 41.95
C LYS A 113 35.91 -6.83 41.38
N SER A 114 37.11 -6.24 41.31
CA SER A 114 37.82 -5.26 42.19
C SER A 114 39.04 -4.57 41.50
N VAL A 115 39.25 -3.24 41.72
CA VAL A 115 40.39 -2.54 42.39
C VAL A 115 41.65 -2.21 41.54
N SER A 116 41.80 -0.92 41.15
CA SER A 116 42.88 0.09 41.42
C SER A 116 43.96 0.16 40.31
N GLU A 117 44.57 1.28 39.91
CA GLU A 117 45.08 2.46 40.63
C GLU A 117 45.10 3.75 39.77
N ASN A 118 45.32 4.86 40.47
CA ASN A 118 45.43 6.27 40.07
C ASN A 118 46.49 6.59 39.01
N VAL A 119 46.24 7.61 38.17
CA VAL A 119 47.16 8.76 37.99
C VAL A 119 46.34 10.02 37.62
N GLU A 120 46.27 10.97 38.55
CA GLU A 120 45.98 12.38 38.25
C GLU A 120 47.17 13.02 37.53
N LYS A 121 46.93 13.92 36.56
CA LYS A 121 47.74 15.14 36.44
C LYS A 121 47.02 16.27 35.70
N LYS A 122 46.94 17.38 36.44
CA LYS A 122 46.62 18.76 36.05
C LYS A 122 47.50 19.24 34.90
N GLU A 123 46.97 20.13 34.05
CA GLU A 123 47.64 21.37 33.60
C GLU A 123 46.63 22.26 32.85
N LYS A 124 46.17 23.34 33.49
CA LYS A 124 46.69 24.72 33.38
C LYS A 124 46.36 25.40 32.06
N THR A 125 45.26 26.15 32.13
CA THR A 125 44.91 27.31 31.31
C THR A 125 46.10 28.28 31.26
N VAL A 126 46.65 28.49 30.06
CA VAL A 126 47.52 29.63 29.75
C VAL A 126 46.67 30.65 29.01
N LYS A 127 46.43 31.78 29.68
CA LYS A 127 46.01 33.02 29.03
C LYS A 127 47.23 33.64 28.36
N THR A 128 47.15 33.86 27.06
CA THR A 128 47.98 34.87 26.38
C THR A 128 47.05 35.77 25.58
N ASN A 129 46.94 37.02 26.05
CA ASN A 129 46.40 38.13 25.30
C ASN A 129 47.30 38.39 24.10
N ALA A 130 46.71 38.49 22.92
CA ALA A 130 47.28 39.29 21.84
C ALA A 130 46.11 39.89 21.04
N SER A 131 45.95 41.19 21.23
CA SER A 131 45.16 42.10 20.42
C SER A 131 45.60 42.04 18.97
N GLU A 132 44.68 41.91 18.02
CA GLU A 132 44.96 42.31 16.63
C GLU A 132 43.70 42.76 15.90
N ASN A 133 43.71 44.05 15.56
CA ASN A 133 43.21 44.70 14.36
C ASN A 133 41.86 44.27 13.77
N LYS A 134 40.86 45.14 14.00
CA LYS A 134 39.68 45.29 13.14
C LYS A 134 40.11 45.56 11.69
N LYS A 135 40.05 44.53 10.85
CA LYS A 135 39.86 44.72 9.40
C LYS A 135 38.38 44.96 9.14
N VAL A 136 38.10 46.06 8.44
CA VAL A 136 36.79 46.43 7.92
C VAL A 136 36.41 45.41 6.85
N THR A 137 35.38 44.61 7.10
CA THR A 137 34.76 43.74 6.10
C THR A 137 33.62 44.52 5.44
N VAL A 138 33.80 44.89 4.18
CA VAL A 138 32.70 45.28 3.29
C VAL A 138 31.99 43.98 2.90
N ILE A 139 30.67 43.89 3.09
CA ILE A 139 29.87 42.74 2.63
C ILE A 139 28.71 43.21 1.75
N GLU A 140 28.55 42.49 0.65
CA GLU A 140 27.66 42.67 -0.48
C GLU A 140 26.20 42.31 -0.14
N ASN A 141 25.30 43.19 -0.55
CA ASN A 141 23.85 43.04 -0.76
C ASN A 141 22.98 42.68 0.48
N PRO A 142 22.24 43.65 1.08
CA PRO A 142 21.41 43.46 2.28
C PRO A 142 20.15 42.58 2.07
N GLY A 143 19.91 42.08 0.85
CA GLY A 143 18.72 41.30 0.50
C GLY A 143 17.46 42.16 0.31
N ASN A 144 16.40 41.55 -0.22
CA ASN A 144 15.10 42.21 -0.40
C ASN A 144 14.34 42.25 0.94
N LEU A 145 14.31 43.40 1.58
CA LEU A 145 13.71 43.59 2.91
C LEU A 145 12.20 43.28 2.91
N LEU A 146 11.77 42.40 3.82
CA LEU A 146 10.36 42.11 4.07
C LEU A 146 9.77 43.02 5.15
N PHE A 147 10.49 43.18 6.26
CA PHE A 147 10.15 44.10 7.34
C PHE A 147 11.37 44.43 8.22
N GLY A 148 11.28 45.50 9.00
CA GLY A 148 12.34 45.96 9.89
C GLY A 148 13.30 46.93 9.22
N ARG A 149 14.59 46.82 9.51
CA ARG A 149 15.66 47.65 8.93
C ARG A 149 16.58 46.78 8.07
N GLU A 150 17.36 47.41 7.20
CA GLU A 150 18.39 46.70 6.44
C GLU A 150 19.40 46.02 7.38
N ILE A 151 19.73 44.76 7.09
CA ILE A 151 20.48 43.88 7.99
C ILE A 151 21.96 43.86 7.58
N PHE A 152 22.83 44.50 8.36
CA PHE A 152 24.27 44.57 8.10
C PHE A 152 25.08 43.79 9.15
N GLY A 153 26.11 43.04 8.74
CA GLY A 153 27.01 42.33 9.67
C GLY A 153 27.40 40.92 9.20
N ASN A 154 28.09 40.15 10.04
CA ASN A 154 28.35 38.73 9.77
C ASN A 154 27.19 37.88 10.30
N SER A 155 26.83 36.83 9.57
CA SER A 155 25.86 35.84 10.06
C SER A 155 26.53 34.94 11.09
N THR A 156 25.81 34.63 12.16
CA THR A 156 26.17 33.66 13.19
C THR A 156 25.58 32.29 12.81
N PRO A 157 26.37 31.19 12.79
CA PRO A 157 25.83 29.84 12.63
C PRO A 157 24.88 29.49 13.76
N ILE A 158 23.71 28.93 13.45
CA ILE A 158 22.64 28.72 14.43
C ILE A 158 23.10 27.79 15.56
N GLU A 159 23.92 26.78 15.27
CA GLU A 159 24.48 25.88 16.28
C GLU A 159 25.32 26.56 17.37
N SER A 160 25.90 27.73 17.09
CA SER A 160 26.71 28.47 18.06
C SER A 160 25.89 29.26 19.09
N ILE A 161 24.58 29.37 18.88
CA ILE A 161 23.64 30.07 19.77
C ILE A 161 23.27 29.12 20.92
N GLN A 162 24.00 29.21 22.04
CA GLN A 162 23.83 28.31 23.21
C GLN A 162 23.12 28.97 24.41
N GLY A 163 22.69 30.22 24.27
CA GLY A 163 22.12 31.00 25.36
C GLY A 163 21.29 32.19 24.89
N GLU A 164 20.96 33.06 25.84
CA GLU A 164 20.27 34.31 25.51
C GLU A 164 21.24 35.33 24.91
N GLU A 165 20.85 35.92 23.79
CA GLU A 165 21.64 36.92 23.09
C GLU A 165 20.76 38.12 22.73
N LYS A 166 21.23 39.32 23.02
CA LYS A 166 20.45 40.54 22.77
C LYS A 166 20.34 40.89 21.29
N HIS A 167 21.29 40.42 20.48
CA HIS A 167 21.37 40.78 19.07
C HIS A 167 22.16 39.71 18.30
N VAL A 168 21.49 39.04 17.38
CA VAL A 168 22.04 38.00 16.52
C VAL A 168 21.55 38.22 15.10
N ILE A 169 22.44 37.97 14.14
CA ILE A 169 22.09 37.90 12.72
C ILE A 169 22.27 36.45 12.27
N ILE A 170 21.24 35.88 11.65
CA ILE A 170 21.29 34.51 11.10
C ILE A 170 20.88 34.50 9.63
N GLU A 171 21.36 33.51 8.90
CA GLU A 171 20.94 33.20 7.54
C GLU A 171 20.53 31.73 7.46
N GLY A 172 19.47 31.42 6.73
CA GLY A 172 19.00 30.05 6.54
C GLY A 172 17.69 29.97 5.76
N HIS A 173 17.21 28.75 5.55
CA HIS A 173 15.91 28.50 4.94
C HIS A 173 14.80 28.56 5.98
N ILE A 174 13.67 29.16 5.61
CA ILE A 174 12.43 28.99 6.38
C ILE A 174 11.99 27.53 6.27
N ALA A 175 11.73 26.89 7.41
CA ALA A 175 11.32 25.49 7.46
C ALA A 175 9.97 25.24 6.77
N GLU A 176 9.79 24.03 6.25
CA GLU A 176 8.58 23.61 5.51
C GLU A 176 7.72 22.60 6.28
N GLY A 177 8.14 22.19 7.49
CA GLY A 177 7.40 21.21 8.28
C GLY A 177 6.11 21.76 8.86
N GLU A 178 5.10 20.90 9.07
CA GLU A 178 3.75 21.29 9.52
C GLU A 178 3.73 22.20 10.76
N ARG A 179 4.67 22.00 11.70
CA ARG A 179 4.77 22.78 12.95
C ARG A 179 5.80 23.92 12.90
N THR A 180 6.66 23.91 11.90
CA THR A 180 7.85 24.78 11.77
C THR A 180 7.71 25.78 10.62
N ALA A 181 6.78 25.55 9.70
CA ALA A 181 6.39 26.44 8.62
C ALA A 181 5.74 27.75 9.14
N PRO A 182 5.69 28.80 8.30
CA PRO A 182 5.00 30.05 8.60
C PRO A 182 3.57 29.85 9.06
N ARG A 183 3.30 30.22 10.30
CA ARG A 183 1.97 30.15 10.94
C ARG A 183 1.62 31.47 11.58
N VAL A 184 0.33 31.76 11.56
CA VAL A 184 -0.25 32.95 12.17
C VAL A 184 -1.16 32.53 13.30
N SER A 185 -0.99 33.14 14.46
CA SER A 185 -1.96 33.06 15.54
C SER A 185 -2.41 34.46 15.98
N THR A 186 -3.58 34.54 16.59
CA THR A 186 -4.11 35.79 17.15
C THR A 186 -4.27 35.61 18.66
N ALA A 187 -3.59 36.45 19.45
CA ALA A 187 -3.75 36.45 20.90
C ALA A 187 -5.13 37.01 21.28
N LYS A 188 -5.63 36.69 22.49
CA LYS A 188 -6.89 37.22 23.04
C LYS A 188 -6.94 38.76 23.07
N THR A 189 -5.78 39.42 23.07
CA THR A 189 -5.61 40.88 23.02
C THR A 189 -5.68 41.47 21.60
N GLY A 190 -5.95 40.65 20.57
CA GLY A 190 -5.97 41.06 19.16
C GLY A 190 -4.59 41.18 18.51
N THR A 191 -3.50 40.88 19.22
CA THR A 191 -2.13 40.87 18.67
C THR A 191 -1.98 39.72 17.67
N LYS A 192 -1.48 40.00 16.46
CA LYS A 192 -1.12 38.98 15.47
C LYS A 192 0.31 38.50 15.71
N ILE A 193 0.52 37.20 15.69
CA ILE A 193 1.82 36.56 15.93
C ILE A 193 2.17 35.75 14.69
N LEU A 194 3.30 36.08 14.06
CA LEU A 194 3.90 35.27 13.01
C LEU A 194 4.99 34.40 13.64
N SER A 195 4.88 33.09 13.47
CA SER A 195 5.87 32.13 13.98
C SER A 195 6.33 31.20 12.86
N PHE A 196 7.61 30.88 12.82
CA PHE A 196 8.23 29.89 11.91
C PHE A 196 9.61 29.52 12.43
N SER A 197 10.27 28.54 11.83
CA SER A 197 11.68 28.24 12.13
C SER A 197 12.59 28.60 10.96
N ILE A 198 13.80 29.07 11.26
CA ILE A 198 14.89 29.23 10.28
C ILE A 198 15.89 28.10 10.52
N VAL A 199 16.34 27.46 9.44
CA VAL A 199 17.25 26.32 9.46
C VAL A 199 18.42 26.58 8.52
N ASP A 200 19.64 26.55 9.06
CA ASP A 200 20.87 26.64 8.29
C ASP A 200 21.46 25.24 8.04
N ASN A 201 22.75 25.14 7.75
CA ASN A 201 23.42 23.85 7.56
C ASN A 201 23.91 23.22 8.88
N THR A 202 23.75 23.93 10.00
CA THR A 202 24.25 23.54 11.33
C THR A 202 23.13 23.16 12.29
N ASN A 203 22.04 23.94 12.35
CA ASN A 203 20.90 23.72 13.24
C ASN A 203 19.66 24.51 12.80
N GLY A 204 18.62 24.54 13.64
CA GLY A 204 17.42 25.35 13.44
C GLY A 204 17.05 26.14 14.69
N ILE A 205 16.34 27.25 14.52
CA ILE A 205 15.85 28.08 15.62
C ILE A 205 14.41 28.54 15.35
N SER A 206 13.58 28.54 16.39
CA SER A 206 12.21 29.07 16.33
C SER A 206 12.26 30.58 16.31
N CYS A 207 11.48 31.20 15.42
CA CYS A 207 11.45 32.64 15.19
C CYS A 207 10.01 33.17 15.37
N LYS A 208 9.86 34.31 16.05
CA LYS A 208 8.56 34.95 16.30
C LYS A 208 8.61 36.45 16.02
N LYS A 209 7.53 36.97 15.43
CA LYS A 209 7.26 38.41 15.29
C LYS A 209 5.87 38.73 15.83
N PHE A 210 5.78 39.74 16.69
CA PHE A 210 4.53 40.23 17.27
C PHE A 210 4.12 41.55 16.62
N PHE A 211 2.91 41.60 16.07
CA PHE A 211 2.32 42.79 15.47
C PHE A 211 1.23 43.35 16.40
N LYS A 212 1.54 44.46 17.08
CA LYS A 212 0.68 45.10 18.09
C LYS A 212 0.11 46.42 17.57
N GLY A 213 -1.21 46.61 17.63
CA GLY A 213 -1.90 47.86 17.26
C GLY A 213 -2.27 47.97 15.77
N LYS A 214 -3.21 48.87 15.42
CA LYS A 214 -3.82 48.96 14.07
C LYS A 214 -2.80 49.10 12.93
N LYS A 215 -1.83 50.00 13.06
CA LYS A 215 -0.80 50.27 12.03
C LYS A 215 0.07 49.04 11.71
N ASN A 216 0.37 48.21 12.71
CA ASN A 216 1.17 47.00 12.55
C ASN A 216 0.35 45.81 12.01
N ILE A 217 -0.98 45.85 12.12
CA ILE A 217 -1.86 44.83 11.53
C ILE A 217 -1.95 45.02 10.00
N GLU A 218 -2.01 46.27 9.52
CA GLU A 218 -1.93 46.54 8.07
C GLU A 218 -0.59 46.12 7.45
N GLU A 219 0.51 46.27 8.21
CA GLU A 219 1.83 45.78 7.82
C GLU A 219 1.87 44.25 7.79
N PHE A 220 1.28 43.59 8.79
CA PHE A 220 1.12 42.14 8.83
C PHE A 220 0.39 41.58 7.59
N GLU A 221 -0.75 42.16 7.21
CA GLU A 221 -1.53 41.72 6.03
C GLU A 221 -0.73 41.82 4.72
N LYS A 222 0.19 42.79 4.62
CA LYS A 222 1.07 42.96 3.43
C LYS A 222 2.19 41.92 3.34
N ILE A 223 2.61 41.35 4.47
CA ILE A 223 3.81 40.50 4.56
C ILE A 223 3.44 39.02 4.61
N VAL A 224 2.37 38.65 5.30
CA VAL A 224 2.04 37.24 5.59
C VAL A 224 1.93 36.38 4.31
N GLY A 225 1.39 36.94 3.22
CA GLY A 225 1.29 36.24 1.93
C GLY A 225 2.61 36.13 1.15
N LYS A 226 3.65 36.88 1.56
CA LYS A 226 4.98 36.88 0.92
C LYS A 226 5.94 35.89 1.56
N ILE A 227 5.69 35.48 2.80
CA ILE A 227 6.56 34.55 3.54
C ILE A 227 6.08 33.12 3.29
N LYS A 228 6.95 32.30 2.70
CA LYS A 228 6.68 30.90 2.39
C LYS A 228 7.83 30.03 2.89
N GLY A 229 7.53 28.77 3.18
CA GLY A 229 8.56 27.77 3.45
C GLY A 229 9.52 27.63 2.27
N GLY A 230 10.77 27.24 2.56
CA GLY A 230 11.85 27.06 1.58
C GLY A 230 12.62 28.34 1.21
N MET A 231 12.09 29.52 1.50
CA MET A 231 12.76 30.80 1.21
C MET A 231 14.06 30.94 2.00
N TYR A 232 15.15 31.31 1.32
CA TYR A 232 16.41 31.66 1.99
C TYR A 232 16.33 33.10 2.47
N VAL A 233 16.54 33.30 3.77
CA VAL A 233 16.35 34.57 4.45
C VAL A 233 17.54 34.94 5.30
N ARG A 234 17.68 36.24 5.50
CA ARG A 234 18.55 36.86 6.48
C ARG A 234 17.68 37.50 7.56
N ALA A 235 17.93 37.16 8.81
CA ALA A 235 17.12 37.58 9.95
C ALA A 235 18.00 38.21 11.04
N GLU A 236 17.46 39.22 11.70
CA GLU A 236 18.12 39.96 12.79
C GLU A 236 17.16 40.07 13.97
N GLY A 237 17.66 39.90 15.20
CA GLY A 237 16.81 39.90 16.39
C GLY A 237 17.50 39.41 17.67
N SER A 238 16.73 39.27 18.73
CA SER A 238 17.21 38.81 20.05
C SER A 238 16.78 37.37 20.33
N VAL A 239 17.65 36.56 20.93
CA VAL A 239 17.37 35.18 21.34
C VAL A 239 17.10 35.12 22.84
N SER A 240 15.98 34.51 23.24
CA SER A 240 15.62 34.28 24.64
C SER A 240 14.98 32.90 24.83
N PHE A 241 15.01 32.36 26.05
CA PHE A 241 14.42 31.05 26.31
C PHE A 241 12.88 31.12 26.30
N ASP A 242 12.25 30.29 25.47
CA ASP A 242 10.78 30.18 25.40
C ASP A 242 10.31 29.04 26.32
N THR A 243 9.56 29.39 27.37
CA THR A 243 9.10 28.43 28.38
C THR A 243 8.00 27.48 27.88
N PHE A 244 7.28 27.85 26.82
CA PHE A 244 6.27 27.01 26.19
C PHE A 244 6.91 25.98 25.26
N GLU A 245 7.87 26.40 24.46
CA GLU A 245 8.62 25.51 23.55
C GLU A 245 9.74 24.73 24.26
N LYS A 246 10.13 25.18 25.47
CA LYS A 246 11.25 24.66 26.26
C LYS A 246 12.56 24.65 25.48
N ASP A 247 12.77 25.67 24.65
CA ASP A 247 13.94 25.85 23.80
C ASP A 247 14.21 27.35 23.57
N TYR A 248 15.39 27.70 23.07
CA TYR A 248 15.72 29.08 22.71
C TYR A 248 14.98 29.50 21.43
N SER A 249 14.38 30.69 21.45
CA SER A 249 13.68 31.27 20.31
C SER A 249 14.15 32.69 20.02
N MET A 250 14.14 33.06 18.74
CA MET A 250 14.53 34.37 18.26
C MET A 250 13.31 35.26 18.04
N LEU A 251 13.27 36.40 18.73
CA LEU A 251 12.35 37.48 18.44
C LEU A 251 12.92 38.32 17.29
N LEU A 252 12.19 38.34 16.17
CA LEU A 252 12.66 39.01 14.96
C LEU A 252 12.48 40.53 15.05
N ASP A 253 13.54 41.26 14.77
CA ASP A 253 13.52 42.69 14.53
C ASP A 253 13.34 42.96 13.04
N SER A 254 14.18 42.33 12.20
CA SER A 254 14.24 42.51 10.75
C SER A 254 14.31 41.17 10.01
N LEU A 255 13.76 41.12 8.79
CA LEU A 255 13.83 39.95 7.89
C LEU A 255 13.98 40.40 6.43
N ALA A 256 14.92 39.80 5.71
CA ALA A 256 15.15 40.05 4.28
C ALA A 256 15.26 38.73 3.50
N ILE A 257 14.74 38.71 2.27
CA ILE A 257 14.91 37.59 1.34
C ILE A 257 16.27 37.72 0.68
N LYS A 258 17.05 36.64 0.66
CA LYS A 258 18.33 36.60 -0.04
C LYS A 258 18.25 35.57 -1.16
N GLU A 259 18.55 35.99 -2.38
CA GLU A 259 18.63 35.08 -3.51
C GLU A 259 19.86 34.18 -3.36
N THR A 260 19.67 32.87 -3.52
CA THR A 260 20.76 31.90 -3.57
C THR A 260 21.12 31.64 -5.03
N LYS A 261 22.40 31.83 -5.38
CA LYS A 261 22.93 31.39 -6.67
C LYS A 261 23.19 29.88 -6.60
N GLY A 262 22.31 29.08 -7.20
CA GLY A 262 22.55 27.64 -7.36
C GLY A 262 23.61 27.34 -8.42
N ARG A 263 24.13 26.11 -8.42
CA ARG A 263 25.06 25.62 -9.45
C ARG A 263 24.43 25.72 -10.85
N MET A 264 25.23 26.15 -11.82
CA MET A 264 24.85 26.26 -13.23
C MET A 264 25.98 25.73 -14.10
N ASP A 265 25.63 25.02 -15.17
CA ASP A 265 26.58 24.63 -16.20
C ASP A 265 26.80 25.82 -17.14
N THR A 266 28.04 26.31 -17.25
CA THR A 266 28.39 27.46 -18.12
C THR A 266 29.15 27.09 -19.40
N ALA A 267 29.40 25.80 -19.66
CA ALA A 267 30.06 25.36 -20.88
C ALA A 267 29.29 25.75 -22.15
N GLU A 268 29.98 26.04 -23.26
CA GLU A 268 29.30 26.34 -24.54
C GLU A 268 28.57 25.12 -25.10
N VAL A 269 29.25 23.96 -25.10
CA VAL A 269 28.67 22.67 -25.49
C VAL A 269 28.43 21.84 -24.23
N LYS A 270 27.20 21.39 -24.04
CA LYS A 270 26.78 20.66 -22.84
C LYS A 270 27.00 19.16 -22.98
N ARG A 271 27.40 18.51 -21.90
CA ARG A 271 27.44 17.04 -21.83
C ARG A 271 26.05 16.43 -21.69
N VAL A 272 26.00 15.10 -21.77
CA VAL A 272 24.85 14.26 -21.41
C VAL A 272 25.28 13.29 -20.33
N GLU A 273 24.46 13.14 -19.28
CA GLU A 273 24.68 12.09 -18.28
C GLU A 273 24.02 10.78 -18.71
N LEU A 274 24.78 9.69 -18.61
CA LEU A 274 24.35 8.34 -19.01
C LEU A 274 24.25 7.37 -17.83
N HIS A 275 24.67 7.77 -16.63
CA HIS A 275 24.64 6.95 -15.42
C HIS A 275 24.19 7.79 -14.21
N ALA A 276 22.92 7.65 -13.83
CA ALA A 276 22.32 8.39 -12.73
C ALA A 276 21.21 7.59 -12.02
N HIS A 277 21.25 7.67 -10.70
CA HIS A 277 20.34 7.00 -9.79
C HIS A 277 19.33 7.99 -9.20
N THR A 278 18.14 7.48 -8.90
CA THR A 278 17.04 8.23 -8.28
C THR A 278 16.64 7.58 -6.98
N LYS A 279 15.69 8.19 -6.26
CA LYS A 279 15.05 7.62 -5.07
C LYS A 279 14.51 6.20 -5.25
N MET A 280 14.38 5.69 -6.49
CA MET A 280 13.97 4.31 -6.77
C MET A 280 15.10 3.28 -6.70
N SER A 281 16.36 3.72 -6.66
CA SER A 281 17.50 2.89 -6.24
C SER A 281 17.40 2.64 -4.74
N GLU A 282 17.00 1.41 -4.39
CA GLU A 282 16.54 1.03 -3.05
C GLU A 282 17.55 1.38 -1.96
N LYS A 283 17.14 2.30 -1.07
CA LYS A 283 17.93 2.79 0.07
C LYS A 283 19.34 3.27 -0.28
N ASP A 284 19.53 3.85 -1.47
CA ASP A 284 20.85 4.35 -1.89
C ASP A 284 20.85 5.81 -2.36
N ALA A 285 20.10 6.14 -3.41
CA ALA A 285 20.05 7.50 -3.95
C ALA A 285 18.91 8.32 -3.34
N VAL A 286 19.11 9.65 -3.24
CA VAL A 286 18.23 10.59 -2.53
C VAL A 286 17.65 11.68 -3.43
N VAL A 287 18.00 11.70 -4.73
CA VAL A 287 17.44 12.63 -5.72
C VAL A 287 16.19 12.05 -6.40
N SER A 288 15.13 12.85 -6.56
CA SER A 288 13.96 12.42 -7.35
C SER A 288 14.25 12.48 -8.85
N ALA A 289 13.58 11.66 -9.67
CA ALA A 289 13.74 11.75 -11.13
C ALA A 289 13.35 13.14 -11.62
N LYS A 290 12.31 13.72 -11.03
CA LYS A 290 11.83 15.07 -11.30
C LYS A 290 12.94 16.12 -11.12
N ASP A 291 13.62 16.14 -9.99
CA ASP A 291 14.60 17.18 -9.68
C ASP A 291 15.89 17.01 -10.49
N LEU A 292 16.29 15.76 -10.79
CA LEU A 292 17.38 15.44 -11.71
C LEU A 292 17.11 16.00 -13.11
N ILE A 293 15.94 15.70 -13.68
CA ILE A 293 15.55 16.15 -15.03
C ILE A 293 15.44 17.67 -15.10
N LYS A 294 14.83 18.30 -14.10
CA LYS A 294 14.73 19.76 -14.04
C LYS A 294 16.09 20.43 -13.96
N THR A 295 17.01 19.85 -13.21
CA THR A 295 18.38 20.37 -13.10
C THR A 295 19.12 20.26 -14.43
N ALA A 296 19.06 19.08 -15.07
CA ALA A 296 19.65 18.87 -16.39
C ALA A 296 19.07 19.83 -17.45
N ALA A 297 17.75 20.00 -17.49
CA ALA A 297 17.09 20.95 -18.39
C ALA A 297 17.49 22.40 -18.10
N LYS A 298 17.56 22.79 -16.81
CA LYS A 298 18.02 24.12 -16.39
C LYS A 298 19.47 24.39 -16.80
N TRP A 299 20.32 23.36 -16.78
CA TRP A 299 21.71 23.42 -17.24
C TRP A 299 21.86 23.38 -18.76
N GLY A 300 20.77 23.20 -19.51
CA GLY A 300 20.78 23.15 -20.97
C GLY A 300 21.26 21.80 -21.53
N HIS A 301 21.28 20.73 -20.72
CA HIS A 301 21.61 19.40 -21.21
C HIS A 301 20.50 18.90 -22.14
N LYS A 302 20.85 18.40 -23.32
CA LYS A 302 19.87 17.92 -24.30
C LYS A 302 19.17 16.62 -23.89
N ALA A 303 19.83 15.82 -23.06
CA ALA A 303 19.32 14.53 -22.59
C ALA A 303 19.89 14.18 -21.20
N VAL A 304 19.20 13.27 -20.50
CA VAL A 304 19.65 12.68 -19.24
C VAL A 304 19.16 11.24 -19.12
N ALA A 305 20.03 10.32 -18.68
CA ALA A 305 19.66 8.94 -18.41
C ALA A 305 19.17 8.72 -16.99
N ILE A 306 18.32 7.72 -16.83
CA ILE A 306 17.88 7.18 -15.54
C ILE A 306 18.25 5.71 -15.53
N THR A 307 19.13 5.29 -14.62
CA THR A 307 19.74 3.96 -14.59
C THR A 307 19.68 3.36 -13.19
N ASP A 308 18.49 3.35 -12.58
CA ASP A 308 18.31 2.83 -11.22
C ASP A 308 18.72 1.35 -11.07
N HIS A 309 19.14 0.98 -9.85
CA HIS A 309 19.66 -0.35 -9.54
C HIS A 309 18.59 -1.45 -9.70
N GLY A 310 18.74 -2.24 -10.76
CA GLY A 310 17.94 -3.41 -11.05
C GLY A 310 16.47 -3.11 -11.34
N VAL A 311 16.05 -1.84 -11.40
CA VAL A 311 14.65 -1.42 -11.50
C VAL A 311 14.47 -0.25 -12.45
N VAL A 312 13.22 -0.04 -12.89
CA VAL A 312 12.85 1.05 -13.82
C VAL A 312 11.72 1.93 -13.27
N GLN A 313 11.49 1.89 -11.97
CA GLN A 313 10.32 2.46 -11.29
C GLN A 313 10.23 4.00 -11.35
N ALA A 314 11.32 4.69 -11.70
CA ALA A 314 11.35 6.14 -11.88
C ALA A 314 10.82 6.62 -13.25
N TYR A 315 10.63 5.71 -14.21
CA TYR A 315 10.22 6.06 -15.58
C TYR A 315 8.89 6.83 -15.65
N PRO A 316 7.83 6.46 -14.89
CA PRO A 316 6.58 7.20 -14.90
C PRO A 316 6.75 8.63 -14.39
N GLU A 317 7.50 8.84 -13.30
CA GLU A 317 7.79 10.19 -12.77
C GLU A 317 8.57 11.02 -13.80
N ALA A 318 9.55 10.40 -14.48
CA ALA A 318 10.36 11.04 -15.50
C ALA A 318 9.52 11.51 -16.69
N MET A 319 8.71 10.61 -17.26
CA MET A 319 7.78 10.93 -18.35
C MET A 319 6.82 12.05 -17.96
N ASN A 320 6.19 11.94 -16.79
CA ASN A 320 5.22 12.92 -16.30
C ASN A 320 5.84 14.29 -16.04
N THR A 321 7.09 14.34 -15.57
CA THR A 321 7.81 15.60 -15.33
C THR A 321 8.02 16.36 -16.64
N VAL A 322 8.53 15.69 -17.67
CA VAL A 322 8.76 16.30 -18.99
C VAL A 322 7.45 16.79 -19.60
N ALA A 323 6.39 15.97 -19.56
CA ALA A 323 5.10 16.31 -20.13
C ALA A 323 4.41 17.47 -19.40
N LYS A 324 4.38 17.45 -18.06
CA LYS A 324 3.69 18.45 -17.24
C LYS A 324 4.34 19.83 -17.33
N ASP A 325 5.67 19.87 -17.30
CA ASP A 325 6.43 21.13 -17.26
C ASP A 325 6.91 21.57 -18.64
N LYS A 326 6.56 20.81 -19.70
CA LYS A 326 6.91 21.07 -21.11
C LYS A 326 8.41 21.29 -21.31
N LEU A 327 9.22 20.45 -20.66
CA LEU A 327 10.67 20.56 -20.70
C LEU A 327 11.21 20.08 -22.06
N ASP A 328 12.14 20.85 -22.64
CA ASP A 328 12.85 20.45 -23.85
C ASP A 328 14.10 19.64 -23.50
N ILE A 329 13.88 18.43 -23.01
CA ILE A 329 14.94 17.48 -22.67
C ILE A 329 14.49 16.07 -23.02
N LYS A 330 15.41 15.25 -23.53
CA LYS A 330 15.16 13.84 -23.81
C LYS A 330 15.54 12.96 -22.61
N ILE A 331 14.64 12.08 -22.22
CA ILE A 331 14.94 11.05 -21.21
C ILE A 331 15.53 9.83 -21.91
N ILE A 332 16.63 9.32 -21.39
CA ILE A 332 17.21 8.04 -21.78
C ILE A 332 16.80 7.01 -20.73
N TYR A 333 15.93 6.11 -21.13
CA TYR A 333 15.40 5.06 -20.28
C TYR A 333 16.42 3.92 -20.17
N GLY A 334 17.07 3.78 -19.02
CA GLY A 334 18.02 2.70 -18.76
C GLY A 334 17.85 2.03 -17.39
N MET A 335 18.80 1.17 -17.05
CA MET A 335 18.88 0.46 -15.78
C MET A 335 20.34 0.09 -15.52
N GLU A 336 20.78 0.19 -14.27
CA GLU A 336 21.99 -0.50 -13.85
C GLU A 336 21.64 -1.92 -13.37
N GLY A 337 22.02 -2.93 -14.13
CA GLY A 337 21.74 -4.33 -13.84
C GLY A 337 22.84 -5.01 -13.01
N TYR A 338 22.54 -6.22 -12.54
CA TYR A 338 23.50 -7.08 -11.83
C TYR A 338 23.83 -8.32 -12.68
N LEU A 339 25.07 -8.46 -13.14
CA LEU A 339 25.57 -9.65 -13.83
C LEU A 339 26.16 -10.64 -12.83
N PRO A 340 25.75 -11.92 -12.81
CA PRO A 340 26.42 -12.94 -12.02
C PRO A 340 27.79 -13.28 -12.62
N ALA A 341 28.79 -13.47 -11.75
CA ALA A 341 30.12 -13.90 -12.16
C ALA A 341 30.10 -15.32 -12.76
N PRO A 342 30.99 -15.63 -13.73
CA PRO A 342 31.15 -17.00 -14.22
C PRO A 342 31.52 -17.99 -13.10
N GLN A 343 31.11 -19.26 -13.23
CA GLN A 343 31.67 -20.41 -12.49
C GLN A 343 31.38 -20.49 -10.96
N GLY A 344 30.26 -19.94 -10.49
CA GLY A 344 29.78 -20.19 -9.12
C GLY A 344 30.40 -19.28 -8.04
N GLU A 345 31.15 -18.25 -8.46
CA GLU A 345 31.49 -17.13 -7.59
C GLU A 345 30.22 -16.36 -7.18
N LYS A 346 30.07 -16.03 -5.90
CA LYS A 346 28.89 -15.31 -5.37
C LYS A 346 28.94 -13.80 -5.64
N ARG A 347 29.70 -13.36 -6.65
CA ARG A 347 29.90 -11.94 -6.95
C ARG A 347 28.95 -11.50 -8.05
N LEU A 348 28.40 -10.30 -7.89
CA LEU A 348 27.58 -9.62 -8.87
C LEU A 348 28.34 -8.41 -9.39
N PHE A 349 28.45 -8.28 -10.71
CA PHE A 349 29.03 -7.12 -11.38
C PHE A 349 27.94 -6.17 -11.85
N HIS A 350 28.23 -4.88 -11.89
CA HIS A 350 27.31 -3.90 -12.43
C HIS A 350 27.41 -3.81 -13.97
N ILE A 351 26.32 -3.42 -14.62
CA ILE A 351 26.23 -3.22 -16.06
C ILE A 351 25.19 -2.13 -16.37
N ILE A 352 25.44 -1.26 -17.34
CA ILE A 352 24.45 -0.27 -17.78
C ILE A 352 23.74 -0.76 -19.02
N LEU A 353 22.40 -0.71 -19.00
CA LEU A 353 21.54 -1.04 -20.12
C LEU A 353 20.71 0.20 -20.48
N LEU A 354 20.83 0.69 -21.72
CA LEU A 354 20.06 1.83 -22.23
C LEU A 354 19.14 1.36 -23.36
N ALA A 355 17.84 1.66 -23.27
CA ALA A 355 16.89 1.35 -24.32
C ALA A 355 17.04 2.32 -25.50
N LYS A 356 17.48 1.82 -26.66
CA LYS A 356 17.65 2.60 -27.88
C LYS A 356 16.33 2.97 -28.53
N ASN A 357 15.34 2.09 -28.46
CA ASN A 357 14.02 2.25 -29.08
C ASN A 357 12.96 1.44 -28.32
N LYS A 358 11.72 1.39 -28.83
CA LYS A 358 10.62 0.66 -28.19
C LYS A 358 10.86 -0.86 -28.08
N ILE A 359 11.64 -1.46 -29.00
CA ILE A 359 12.02 -2.89 -28.91
C ILE A 359 12.96 -3.08 -27.73
N GLY A 360 13.99 -2.24 -27.63
CA GLY A 360 14.89 -2.21 -26.47
C GLY A 360 14.18 -1.99 -25.16
N LEU A 361 13.19 -1.09 -25.11
CA LEU A 361 12.38 -0.87 -23.91
C LEU A 361 11.61 -2.12 -23.49
N LYS A 362 10.95 -2.80 -24.44
CA LYS A 362 10.23 -4.05 -24.16
C LYS A 362 11.19 -5.13 -23.66
N ASN A 363 12.34 -5.29 -24.31
CA ASN A 363 13.40 -6.22 -23.90
C ASN A 363 13.92 -5.89 -22.50
N LEU A 364 14.12 -4.61 -22.17
CA LEU A 364 14.50 -4.17 -20.84
C LEU A 364 13.44 -4.55 -19.79
N TYR A 365 12.16 -4.39 -20.10
CA TYR A 365 11.08 -4.81 -19.20
C TYR A 365 11.04 -6.33 -19.02
N GLN A 366 11.32 -7.11 -20.06
CA GLN A 366 11.44 -8.57 -19.94
C GLN A 366 12.64 -8.97 -19.08
N LEU A 367 13.79 -8.31 -19.24
CA LEU A 367 14.97 -8.55 -18.42
C LEU A 367 14.74 -8.21 -16.94
N VAL A 368 14.12 -7.06 -16.64
CA VAL A 368 13.70 -6.69 -15.29
C VAL A 368 12.74 -7.73 -14.71
N SER A 369 11.82 -8.24 -15.51
CA SER A 369 10.84 -9.21 -15.04
C SER A 369 11.50 -10.55 -14.72
N LEU A 370 12.33 -11.07 -15.63
CA LEU A 370 13.02 -12.34 -15.43
C LEU A 370 14.01 -12.27 -14.26
N SER A 371 14.67 -11.14 -14.06
CA SER A 371 15.60 -10.95 -12.93
C SER A 371 14.89 -10.98 -11.57
N HIS A 372 13.67 -10.43 -11.48
CA HIS A 372 12.87 -10.46 -10.25
C HIS A 372 12.06 -11.73 -10.04
N LEU A 373 11.74 -12.48 -11.11
CA LEU A 373 10.95 -13.71 -11.00
C LEU A 373 11.83 -14.95 -10.85
N LYS A 374 12.90 -15.07 -11.64
CA LYS A 374 13.70 -16.30 -11.76
C LYS A 374 15.10 -16.16 -11.16
N TYR A 375 15.77 -15.03 -11.40
CA TYR A 375 17.21 -14.86 -11.14
C TYR A 375 17.50 -13.96 -9.93
N LEU A 376 16.84 -14.22 -8.80
CA LEU A 376 17.12 -13.55 -7.52
C LEU A 376 18.22 -14.30 -6.75
N GLU A 377 19.37 -13.67 -6.49
CA GLU A 377 20.51 -14.30 -5.81
C GLU A 377 20.91 -13.62 -4.50
N GLY A 378 21.48 -14.40 -3.56
CA GLY A 378 22.04 -13.91 -2.30
C GLY A 378 21.12 -14.01 -1.07
N LYS A 379 21.65 -13.64 0.11
CA LYS A 379 20.89 -13.56 1.37
C LYS A 379 19.91 -12.37 1.38
N ASN A 380 20.31 -11.27 0.73
CA ASN A 380 19.46 -10.15 0.36
C ASN A 380 19.24 -10.27 -1.15
N PRO A 381 18.12 -10.84 -1.61
CA PRO A 381 17.95 -11.26 -3.00
C PRO A 381 18.02 -10.06 -3.95
N ARG A 382 19.08 -9.99 -4.76
CA ARG A 382 19.23 -8.99 -5.82
C ARG A 382 18.79 -9.57 -7.17
N PRO A 383 18.10 -8.77 -8.02
CA PRO A 383 17.67 -9.21 -9.34
C PRO A 383 18.85 -9.27 -10.31
N CYS A 384 19.25 -10.46 -10.70
CA CYS A 384 20.43 -10.70 -11.54
C CYS A 384 20.05 -11.02 -12.99
N ILE A 385 20.93 -10.72 -13.93
CA ILE A 385 20.73 -10.93 -15.36
C ILE A 385 21.91 -11.76 -15.90
N PRO A 386 21.73 -13.07 -16.13
CA PRO A 386 22.75 -13.88 -16.77
C PRO A 386 23.13 -13.35 -18.16
N LYS A 387 24.42 -13.37 -18.52
CA LYS A 387 24.89 -12.87 -19.82
C LYS A 387 24.21 -13.53 -21.02
N ASN A 388 23.93 -14.82 -20.96
CA ASN A 388 23.21 -15.54 -22.03
C ASN A 388 21.78 -15.03 -22.22
N LEU A 389 21.12 -14.64 -21.12
CA LEU A 389 19.79 -14.03 -21.19
C LEU A 389 19.87 -12.62 -21.77
N LEU A 390 20.88 -11.85 -21.37
CA LEU A 390 21.09 -10.51 -21.89
C LEU A 390 21.36 -10.52 -23.41
N GLU A 391 22.12 -11.49 -23.91
CA GLU A 391 22.34 -11.68 -25.35
C GLU A 391 21.05 -12.01 -26.11
N GLU A 392 20.16 -12.83 -25.53
CA GLU A 392 18.85 -13.14 -26.13
C GLU A 392 17.97 -11.89 -26.30
N PHE A 393 18.02 -10.96 -25.34
CA PHE A 393 17.23 -9.72 -25.34
C PHE A 393 18.06 -8.48 -25.71
N ARG A 394 19.22 -8.64 -26.36
CA ARG A 394 20.15 -7.54 -26.66
C ARG A 394 19.62 -6.56 -27.70
N GLU A 395 18.72 -6.99 -28.58
CA GLU A 395 18.19 -6.14 -29.64
C GLU A 395 17.60 -4.83 -29.09
N GLY A 396 18.02 -3.71 -29.66
CA GLY A 396 17.55 -2.39 -29.24
C GLY A 396 18.12 -1.90 -27.91
N LEU A 397 19.08 -2.59 -27.29
CA LEU A 397 19.81 -2.13 -26.11
C LEU A 397 21.20 -1.60 -26.49
N ILE A 398 21.69 -0.63 -25.72
CA ILE A 398 23.10 -0.17 -25.72
C ILE A 398 23.66 -0.49 -24.33
N ILE A 399 24.82 -1.13 -24.30
CA ILE A 399 25.40 -1.72 -23.08
C ILE A 399 26.69 -1.01 -22.68
N GLY A 400 26.72 -0.47 -21.47
CA GLY A 400 27.89 0.18 -20.86
C GLY A 400 28.60 -0.69 -19.83
N SER A 401 29.92 -0.49 -19.67
CA SER A 401 30.74 -1.27 -18.73
C SER A 401 30.52 -0.94 -17.25
N ALA A 402 29.72 0.09 -16.95
CA ALA A 402 29.37 0.55 -15.60
C ALA A 402 30.55 1.04 -14.75
N CYS A 403 30.33 1.07 -13.43
CA CYS A 403 31.20 1.65 -12.43
C CYS A 403 32.30 0.68 -11.96
N GLU A 404 32.89 0.97 -10.80
CA GLU A 404 33.97 0.18 -10.22
C GLU A 404 33.54 -1.23 -9.82
N ALA A 405 32.24 -1.44 -9.62
CA ALA A 405 31.61 -2.74 -9.44
C ALA A 405 31.40 -3.49 -10.77
N GLY A 406 31.68 -2.86 -11.92
CA GLY A 406 31.64 -3.48 -13.25
C GLY A 406 32.73 -4.51 -13.46
N GLU A 407 32.47 -5.47 -14.35
CA GLU A 407 33.37 -6.61 -14.61
C GLU A 407 34.75 -6.16 -15.10
N LEU A 408 34.80 -5.16 -15.99
CA LEU A 408 36.04 -4.66 -16.57
C LEU A 408 36.94 -4.01 -15.52
N ILE A 409 36.41 -3.07 -14.71
CA ILE A 409 37.20 -2.39 -13.67
C ILE A 409 37.66 -3.38 -12.61
N ARG A 410 36.80 -4.34 -12.20
CA ARG A 410 37.22 -5.39 -11.26
C ARG A 410 38.31 -6.29 -11.83
N ALA A 411 38.31 -6.58 -13.13
CA ALA A 411 39.38 -7.32 -13.79
C ALA A 411 40.71 -6.51 -13.82
N ILE A 412 40.65 -5.19 -14.07
CA ILE A 412 41.83 -4.31 -13.99
C ILE A 412 42.42 -4.33 -12.58
N ILE A 413 41.59 -4.17 -11.55
CA ILE A 413 42.01 -4.20 -10.14
C ILE A 413 42.61 -5.57 -9.78
N ALA A 414 42.09 -6.65 -10.35
CA ALA A 414 42.61 -8.00 -10.16
C ALA A 414 43.91 -8.29 -10.93
N GLY A 415 44.46 -7.32 -11.68
CA GLY A 415 45.71 -7.46 -12.43
C GLY A 415 45.60 -8.41 -13.63
N LYS A 416 44.42 -8.49 -14.25
CA LYS A 416 44.19 -9.33 -15.43
C LYS A 416 44.96 -8.83 -16.65
N SER A 417 45.30 -9.75 -17.55
CA SER A 417 46.06 -9.46 -18.77
C SER A 417 45.25 -8.63 -19.78
N ASP A 418 45.91 -7.87 -20.66
CA ASP A 418 45.24 -7.09 -21.72
C ASP A 418 44.35 -7.97 -22.60
N GLU A 419 44.75 -9.21 -22.86
CA GLU A 419 43.96 -10.19 -23.64
C GLU A 419 42.63 -10.53 -22.94
N GLU A 420 42.66 -10.75 -21.62
CA GLU A 420 41.44 -10.97 -20.82
C GLU A 420 40.58 -9.70 -20.75
N LEU A 421 41.20 -8.54 -20.59
CA LEU A 421 40.50 -7.25 -20.54
C LEU A 421 39.78 -6.94 -21.86
N ILE A 422 40.44 -7.15 -22.99
CA ILE A 422 39.85 -7.00 -24.33
C ILE A 422 38.66 -7.94 -24.49
N LYS A 423 38.80 -9.21 -24.10
CA LYS A 423 37.70 -10.19 -24.16
C LYS A 423 36.50 -9.80 -23.31
N ILE A 424 36.72 -9.21 -22.13
CA ILE A 424 35.63 -8.67 -21.30
C ILE A 424 35.00 -7.46 -22.00
N ALA A 425 35.83 -6.54 -22.49
CA ALA A 425 35.40 -5.31 -23.15
C ALA A 425 34.62 -5.57 -24.46
N GLU A 426 34.83 -6.70 -25.15
CA GLU A 426 34.09 -7.10 -26.36
C GLU A 426 32.57 -7.06 -26.18
N PHE A 427 32.10 -7.42 -24.99
CA PHE A 427 30.68 -7.52 -24.65
C PHE A 427 29.94 -6.16 -24.61
N TYR A 428 30.65 -5.06 -24.37
CA TYR A 428 30.07 -3.74 -24.11
C TYR A 428 30.08 -2.85 -25.36
N ASP A 429 29.07 -2.02 -25.58
CA ASP A 429 29.03 -1.10 -26.73
C ASP A 429 29.87 0.17 -26.48
N TYR A 430 30.02 0.56 -25.21
CA TYR A 430 30.90 1.64 -24.78
C TYR A 430 31.52 1.32 -23.41
N LEU A 431 32.67 1.94 -23.11
CA LEU A 431 33.39 1.75 -21.85
C LEU A 431 33.30 3.01 -20.99
N GLU A 432 32.99 2.83 -19.72
CA GLU A 432 32.80 3.91 -18.75
C GLU A 432 34.04 4.15 -17.89
N ILE A 433 34.27 5.43 -17.60
CA ILE A 433 35.18 5.91 -16.55
C ILE A 433 34.42 6.87 -15.64
N GLN A 434 34.77 6.87 -14.35
CA GLN A 434 34.18 7.75 -13.35
C GLN A 434 35.23 8.63 -12.68
N PRO A 435 34.82 9.78 -12.10
CA PRO A 435 35.66 10.62 -11.26
C PRO A 435 36.39 9.79 -10.19
N ILE A 436 37.67 10.06 -9.95
CA ILE A 436 38.50 9.25 -9.04
C ILE A 436 37.95 9.25 -7.61
N GLY A 437 37.26 10.34 -7.23
CA GLY A 437 36.58 10.46 -5.94
C GLY A 437 35.54 9.36 -5.69
N ASN A 438 34.86 8.88 -6.74
CA ASN A 438 33.88 7.79 -6.64
C ASN A 438 34.55 6.51 -6.11
N ASN A 439 35.81 6.31 -6.47
CA ASN A 439 36.61 5.11 -6.17
C ASN A 439 37.58 5.32 -4.99
N ALA A 440 37.47 6.43 -4.26
CA ALA A 440 38.37 6.77 -3.17
C ALA A 440 38.36 5.74 -2.01
N PHE A 441 37.30 4.95 -1.88
CA PHE A 441 37.23 3.86 -0.90
C PHE A 441 38.20 2.71 -1.20
N LEU A 442 38.59 2.51 -2.47
CA LEU A 442 39.56 1.48 -2.84
C LEU A 442 40.91 1.69 -2.15
N LYS A 443 41.29 2.96 -1.90
CA LYS A 443 42.52 3.32 -1.17
C LYS A 443 42.49 2.99 0.33
N ARG A 444 41.29 2.76 0.88
CA ARG A 444 41.06 2.64 2.33
C ARG A 444 40.77 1.20 2.77
N GLU A 445 40.39 0.33 1.84
CA GLU A 445 40.04 -1.05 2.15
C GLU A 445 41.24 -1.99 2.04
N GLU A 446 41.53 -2.75 3.11
CA GLU A 446 42.66 -3.69 3.17
C GLU A 446 42.66 -4.76 2.07
N LYS A 447 41.49 -5.05 1.47
CA LYS A 447 41.37 -6.02 0.36
C LYS A 447 41.95 -5.50 -0.98
N PHE A 448 42.31 -4.23 -1.08
CA PHE A 448 42.94 -3.62 -2.26
C PHE A 448 44.33 -3.05 -1.94
N PRO A 449 45.29 -3.88 -1.51
CA PRO A 449 46.58 -3.40 -1.00
C PRO A 449 47.45 -2.69 -2.06
N ASN A 450 47.12 -2.85 -3.35
CA ASN A 450 47.85 -2.28 -4.47
C ASN A 450 47.31 -0.91 -4.92
N ILE A 451 46.27 -0.38 -4.27
CA ILE A 451 45.67 0.92 -4.60
C ILE A 451 45.80 1.80 -3.37
N ASN A 452 46.69 2.79 -3.40
CA ASN A 452 46.99 3.62 -2.21
C ASN A 452 46.97 5.13 -2.51
N THR A 453 47.05 5.53 -3.77
CA THR A 453 47.22 6.92 -4.21
C THR A 453 46.15 7.34 -5.21
N ASP A 454 46.00 8.65 -5.43
CA ASP A 454 45.14 9.17 -6.51
C ASP A 454 45.66 8.74 -7.89
N GLU A 455 46.98 8.62 -8.03
CA GLU A 455 47.63 8.13 -9.26
C GLU A 455 47.19 6.70 -9.59
N ASP A 456 47.04 5.83 -8.59
CA ASP A 456 46.55 4.46 -8.80
C ASP A 456 45.11 4.45 -9.35
N LEU A 457 44.27 5.39 -8.91
CA LEU A 457 42.90 5.53 -9.41
C LEU A 457 42.87 6.11 -10.83
N ILE A 458 43.74 7.09 -11.13
CA ILE A 458 43.94 7.62 -12.47
C ILE A 458 44.40 6.51 -13.42
N ASN A 459 45.34 5.66 -12.99
CA ASN A 459 45.85 4.54 -13.77
C ASN A 459 44.76 3.53 -14.15
N ILE A 460 43.74 3.33 -13.31
CA ILE A 460 42.57 2.51 -13.66
C ILE A 460 41.81 3.13 -14.84
N ASN A 461 41.52 4.45 -14.78
CA ASN A 461 40.82 5.14 -15.86
C ASN A 461 41.65 5.18 -17.15
N LEU A 462 42.96 5.44 -17.06
CA LEU A 462 43.88 5.37 -18.19
C LEU A 462 43.94 3.97 -18.81
N LYS A 463 43.84 2.92 -17.97
CA LYS A 463 43.80 1.56 -18.47
C LYS A 463 42.52 1.29 -19.27
N VAL A 464 41.36 1.74 -18.79
CA VAL A 464 40.10 1.66 -19.55
C VAL A 464 40.20 2.43 -20.87
N ALA A 465 40.74 3.65 -20.85
CA ALA A 465 40.96 4.47 -22.05
C ALA A 465 41.83 3.75 -23.09
N SER A 466 42.94 3.16 -22.66
CA SER A 466 43.83 2.37 -23.54
C SER A 466 43.13 1.16 -24.15
N ILE A 467 42.29 0.45 -23.38
CA ILE A 467 41.51 -0.68 -23.92
C ILE A 467 40.45 -0.18 -24.92
N ALA A 468 39.78 0.94 -24.63
CA ALA A 468 38.81 1.55 -25.55
C ALA A 468 39.45 1.92 -26.89
N GLU A 469 40.62 2.56 -26.86
CA GLU A 469 41.41 2.93 -28.03
C GLU A 469 41.81 1.70 -28.86
N LYS A 470 42.39 0.68 -28.23
CA LYS A 470 42.81 -0.57 -28.91
C LYS A 470 41.66 -1.27 -29.64
N MET A 471 40.44 -1.14 -29.12
CA MET A 471 39.26 -1.79 -29.67
C MET A 471 38.41 -0.89 -30.58
N GLY A 472 38.76 0.40 -30.69
CA GLY A 472 37.94 1.39 -31.40
C GLY A 472 36.56 1.60 -30.76
N LYS A 473 36.44 1.44 -29.44
CA LYS A 473 35.19 1.66 -28.68
C LYS A 473 35.11 3.08 -28.13
N MET A 474 33.90 3.57 -27.93
CA MET A 474 33.68 4.88 -27.29
C MET A 474 34.03 4.80 -25.81
N LEU A 475 34.93 5.67 -25.36
CA LEU A 475 35.16 5.97 -23.95
C LEU A 475 34.15 7.04 -23.50
N VAL A 476 33.51 6.85 -22.35
CA VAL A 476 32.43 7.71 -21.85
C VAL A 476 32.67 8.02 -20.38
N ALA A 477 32.68 9.29 -20.02
CA ALA A 477 32.79 9.73 -18.64
C ALA A 477 31.42 9.94 -18.00
N THR A 478 31.11 9.22 -16.93
CA THR A 478 29.81 9.27 -16.24
C THR A 478 29.96 9.67 -14.77
N CYS A 479 28.91 10.28 -14.19
CA CYS A 479 28.99 10.71 -12.78
C CYS A 479 28.69 9.62 -11.77
N ASP A 480 27.86 8.64 -12.14
CA ASP A 480 27.23 7.71 -11.20
C ASP A 480 26.48 8.48 -10.08
N SER A 481 25.64 9.44 -10.49
CA SER A 481 25.08 10.41 -9.54
C SER A 481 23.96 9.81 -8.69
N HIS A 482 24.04 9.99 -7.37
CA HIS A 482 23.07 9.54 -6.36
C HIS A 482 22.35 10.69 -5.65
N PHE A 483 22.85 11.93 -5.83
CA PHE A 483 22.30 13.15 -5.27
C PHE A 483 22.64 14.36 -6.17
N LEU A 484 21.98 15.50 -5.99
CA LEU A 484 22.13 16.64 -6.92
C LEU A 484 23.37 17.47 -6.64
N ASN A 485 23.55 17.89 -5.38
CA ASN A 485 24.60 18.80 -4.97
C ASN A 485 25.55 18.15 -3.96
N PRO A 486 26.81 18.61 -3.86
CA PRO A 486 27.76 18.08 -2.91
C PRO A 486 27.23 18.03 -1.46
N GLU A 487 26.48 19.04 -1.04
CA GLU A 487 25.87 19.15 0.29
C GLU A 487 24.78 18.10 0.57
N ASP A 488 24.16 17.51 -0.46
CA ASP A 488 23.10 16.50 -0.32
C ASP A 488 23.65 15.14 0.11
N ALA A 489 24.98 14.96 0.13
CA ALA A 489 25.64 13.73 0.57
C ALA A 489 25.26 13.32 2.01
N ILE A 490 24.93 14.30 2.87
CA ILE A 490 24.50 14.05 4.25
C ILE A 490 23.24 13.19 4.33
N TYR A 491 22.30 13.32 3.37
CA TYR A 491 21.07 12.54 3.38
C TYR A 491 21.36 11.06 3.10
N ARG A 492 22.28 10.78 2.17
CA ARG A 492 22.74 9.42 1.88
C ARG A 492 23.56 8.85 3.04
N GLU A 493 24.40 9.65 3.69
CA GLU A 493 25.09 9.26 4.93
C GLU A 493 24.11 8.82 6.02
N ILE A 494 23.09 9.63 6.31
CA ILE A 494 22.06 9.31 7.32
C ILE A 494 21.35 7.99 6.97
N LEU A 495 21.00 7.82 5.69
CA LEU A 495 20.34 6.63 5.19
C LEU A 495 21.22 5.36 5.32
N GLN A 496 22.50 5.45 4.99
CA GLN A 496 23.45 4.33 5.11
C GLN A 496 23.81 4.03 6.58
N ALA A 497 23.92 5.05 7.44
CA ALA A 497 24.08 4.86 8.87
C ALA A 497 22.89 4.09 9.47
N GLY A 498 21.66 4.42 9.06
CA GLY A 498 20.45 3.68 9.43
C GLY A 498 20.45 2.20 8.99
N GLN A 499 21.24 1.86 7.97
CA GLN A 499 21.46 0.48 7.49
C GLN A 499 22.63 -0.24 8.19
N GLY A 500 23.41 0.46 9.01
CA GLY A 500 24.55 -0.10 9.74
C GLY A 500 25.90 -0.05 9.00
N TYR A 501 26.05 0.79 7.98
CA TYR A 501 27.32 1.00 7.30
C TYR A 501 28.31 1.71 8.24
N LYS A 502 29.51 1.14 8.41
CA LYS A 502 30.54 1.66 9.32
C LYS A 502 31.24 2.91 8.78
N ASP A 503 31.29 3.03 7.47
CA ASP A 503 31.97 4.08 6.71
C ASP A 503 30.99 5.12 6.13
N ALA A 504 29.74 5.15 6.60
CA ALA A 504 28.71 6.07 6.10
C ALA A 504 29.14 7.54 6.10
N ALA A 505 30.01 7.96 7.02
CA ALA A 505 30.54 9.33 7.09
C ALA A 505 31.56 9.69 5.99
N MET A 506 32.09 8.69 5.27
CA MET A 506 33.08 8.87 4.20
C MET A 506 32.42 8.75 2.82
N GLN A 507 31.38 9.55 2.58
CA GLN A 507 30.63 9.50 1.32
C GLN A 507 31.52 9.81 0.11
N PRO A 508 31.45 9.00 -0.97
CA PRO A 508 32.00 9.39 -2.27
C PRO A 508 31.22 10.58 -2.85
N PRO A 509 31.87 11.45 -3.66
CA PRO A 509 31.25 12.61 -4.29
C PRO A 509 30.37 12.23 -5.49
N LEU A 510 29.30 11.48 -5.24
CA LEU A 510 28.32 11.01 -6.23
C LEU A 510 27.25 12.07 -6.54
N TYR A 511 27.64 13.34 -6.65
CA TYR A 511 26.72 14.41 -7.02
C TYR A 511 26.66 14.58 -8.54
N PHE A 512 25.54 15.10 -9.04
CA PHE A 512 25.37 15.42 -10.46
C PHE A 512 26.30 16.57 -10.85
N ARG A 513 27.39 16.30 -11.57
CA ARG A 513 28.40 17.32 -11.95
C ARG A 513 27.95 18.18 -13.14
N THR A 514 28.55 19.34 -13.35
CA THR A 514 28.43 20.13 -14.60
C THR A 514 29.42 19.65 -15.67
N THR A 515 29.32 20.16 -16.90
CA THR A 515 30.27 19.85 -17.98
C THR A 515 31.70 20.28 -17.63
N GLU A 516 31.88 21.48 -17.07
CA GLU A 516 33.19 22.01 -16.68
C GLU A 516 33.81 21.23 -15.52
N GLU A 517 33.01 20.86 -14.51
CA GLU A 517 33.47 20.03 -13.40
C GLU A 517 33.99 18.67 -13.89
N MET A 518 33.32 18.05 -14.88
CA MET A 518 33.79 16.80 -15.49
C MET A 518 35.03 17.00 -16.36
N LEU A 519 35.10 18.04 -17.19
CA LEU A 519 36.31 18.31 -17.99
C LEU A 519 37.55 18.53 -17.11
N ASN A 520 37.38 19.23 -15.98
CA ASN A 520 38.45 19.44 -15.02
C ASN A 520 38.87 18.13 -14.33
N GLU A 521 37.91 17.28 -13.94
CA GLU A 521 38.16 15.97 -13.33
C GLU A 521 39.02 15.07 -14.24
N PHE A 522 38.74 15.03 -15.54
CA PHE A 522 39.44 14.17 -16.50
C PHE A 522 40.61 14.87 -17.21
N SER A 523 41.15 15.96 -16.65
CA SER A 523 42.25 16.74 -17.26
C SER A 523 43.59 16.00 -17.37
N TYR A 524 43.72 14.82 -16.75
CA TYR A 524 44.87 13.92 -16.91
C TYR A 524 44.84 13.12 -18.23
N LEU A 525 43.70 13.07 -18.93
CA LEU A 525 43.62 12.57 -20.30
C LEU A 525 44.11 13.65 -21.29
N PRO A 526 44.56 13.27 -22.49
CA PRO A 526 44.74 14.21 -23.59
C PRO A 526 43.48 15.05 -23.80
N LYS A 527 43.63 16.36 -24.06
CA LYS A 527 42.53 17.33 -24.05
C LYS A 527 41.38 16.92 -24.98
N GLU A 528 41.72 16.41 -26.16
CA GLU A 528 40.79 15.92 -27.17
C GLU A 528 40.05 14.66 -26.70
N GLU A 529 40.76 13.73 -26.04
CA GLU A 529 40.16 12.52 -25.47
C GLU A 529 39.25 12.82 -24.28
N ALA A 530 39.65 13.74 -23.39
CA ALA A 530 38.83 14.21 -22.28
C ALA A 530 37.53 14.84 -22.80
N TYR A 531 37.63 15.71 -23.81
CA TYR A 531 36.46 16.32 -24.44
C TYR A 531 35.56 15.28 -25.13
N ALA A 532 36.16 14.32 -25.85
CA ALA A 532 35.41 13.24 -26.47
C ALA A 532 34.68 12.38 -25.43
N ALA A 533 35.34 12.00 -24.33
CA ALA A 533 34.77 11.17 -23.28
C ALA A 533 33.68 11.89 -22.47
N VAL A 534 33.86 13.17 -22.16
CA VAL A 534 32.93 13.97 -21.34
C VAL A 534 31.76 14.53 -22.15
N VAL A 535 31.98 14.90 -23.42
CA VAL A 535 30.99 15.62 -24.22
C VAL A 535 30.59 14.82 -25.45
N GLU A 536 31.50 14.58 -26.39
CA GLU A 536 31.10 14.08 -27.72
C GLU A 536 30.48 12.68 -27.70
N ASN A 537 31.10 11.73 -27.01
CA ASN A 537 30.66 10.33 -27.01
C ASN A 537 29.32 10.15 -26.27
N PRO A 538 29.10 10.74 -25.07
CA PRO A 538 27.78 10.75 -24.45
C PRO A 538 26.70 11.38 -25.35
N VAL A 539 27.04 12.48 -26.03
CA VAL A 539 26.15 13.18 -26.99
C VAL A 539 25.83 12.28 -28.18
N LYS A 540 26.81 11.56 -28.75
CA LYS A 540 26.62 10.61 -29.86
C LYS A 540 25.72 9.44 -29.46
N ILE A 541 25.93 8.87 -28.27
CA ILE A 541 25.07 7.80 -27.74
C ILE A 541 23.64 8.33 -27.57
N ALA A 542 23.48 9.50 -26.96
CA ALA A 542 22.17 10.12 -26.76
C ALA A 542 21.44 10.39 -28.08
N ASP A 543 22.14 10.80 -29.14
CA ASP A 543 21.55 11.03 -30.47
C ASP A 543 21.14 9.74 -31.18
N SER A 544 21.84 8.63 -30.89
CA SER A 544 21.53 7.32 -31.47
C SER A 544 20.25 6.67 -30.92
N ILE A 545 19.76 7.17 -29.79
CA ILE A 545 18.56 6.68 -29.11
C ILE A 545 17.33 7.39 -29.70
N GLU A 546 16.17 6.75 -29.77
CA GLU A 546 14.92 7.37 -30.20
C GLU A 546 14.23 8.12 -29.04
N LYS A 547 13.32 9.05 -29.35
CA LYS A 547 12.44 9.66 -28.34
C LYS A 547 11.12 8.89 -28.32
N PHE A 548 10.82 8.22 -27.20
CA PHE A 548 9.61 7.43 -27.01
C PHE A 548 9.09 7.54 -25.57
N GLU A 549 7.82 7.20 -25.36
CA GLU A 549 7.20 7.12 -24.03
C GLU A 549 7.42 5.72 -23.44
N PRO A 550 7.73 5.61 -22.13
CA PRO A 550 7.93 4.32 -21.45
C PRO A 550 6.61 3.56 -21.22
N ILE A 551 5.49 4.28 -21.19
CA ILE A 551 4.14 3.74 -21.06
C ILE A 551 3.31 4.30 -22.20
N PRO A 552 2.57 3.47 -22.96
CA PRO A 552 1.78 3.95 -24.09
C PRO A 552 0.66 4.90 -23.68
N SER A 553 0.33 5.83 -24.57
CA SER A 553 -0.87 6.68 -24.47
C SER A 553 -2.15 5.89 -24.81
N GLY A 554 -3.31 6.37 -24.32
CA GLY A 554 -4.61 5.71 -24.50
C GLY A 554 -4.98 4.68 -23.41
N THR A 555 -6.16 4.08 -23.58
CA THR A 555 -6.75 3.07 -22.70
C THR A 555 -6.93 1.76 -23.47
N TYR A 556 -6.57 0.64 -22.83
CA TYR A 556 -6.48 -0.68 -23.44
C TYR A 556 -7.34 -1.67 -22.64
N SER A 557 -8.60 -1.79 -23.05
CA SER A 557 -9.58 -2.64 -22.37
C SER A 557 -9.54 -4.09 -22.88
N PRO A 558 -9.79 -5.09 -22.02
CA PRO A 558 -9.89 -6.48 -22.45
C PRO A 558 -11.14 -6.70 -23.30
N ILE A 559 -10.99 -7.42 -24.40
CA ILE A 559 -12.11 -7.82 -25.26
C ILE A 559 -12.65 -9.16 -24.78
N VAL A 560 -13.93 -9.19 -24.40
CA VAL A 560 -14.65 -10.42 -24.05
C VAL A 560 -15.62 -10.73 -25.20
N PRO A 561 -15.34 -11.75 -26.04
CA PRO A 561 -16.20 -12.08 -27.18
C PRO A 561 -17.64 -12.38 -26.76
N GLY A 562 -18.62 -11.77 -27.42
CA GLY A 562 -20.05 -11.98 -27.15
C GLY A 562 -20.59 -11.24 -25.92
N ALA A 563 -19.78 -10.44 -25.22
CA ALA A 563 -20.21 -9.78 -23.98
C ALA A 563 -21.39 -8.82 -24.18
N GLU A 564 -21.46 -8.11 -25.30
CA GLU A 564 -22.54 -7.16 -25.59
C GLU A 564 -23.91 -7.86 -25.66
N ASP A 565 -23.98 -8.96 -26.41
CA ASP A 565 -25.19 -9.77 -26.54
C ASP A 565 -25.56 -10.46 -25.23
N GLU A 566 -24.55 -10.98 -24.50
CA GLU A 566 -24.76 -11.69 -23.24
C GLU A 566 -25.27 -10.75 -22.13
N VAL A 567 -24.69 -9.56 -21.99
CA VAL A 567 -25.15 -8.53 -21.03
C VAL A 567 -26.59 -8.13 -21.34
N ARG A 568 -26.90 -7.79 -22.60
CA ARG A 568 -28.26 -7.43 -23.02
C ARG A 568 -29.24 -8.56 -22.71
N LYS A 569 -28.92 -9.79 -23.12
CA LYS A 569 -29.78 -10.95 -22.91
C LYS A 569 -30.04 -11.20 -21.42
N MET A 570 -28.99 -11.27 -20.60
CA MET A 570 -29.12 -11.51 -19.16
C MET A 570 -29.98 -10.45 -18.48
N SER A 571 -29.77 -9.17 -18.78
CA SER A 571 -30.55 -8.10 -18.16
C SER A 571 -32.04 -8.16 -18.51
N TYR A 572 -32.37 -8.42 -19.78
CA TYR A 572 -33.76 -8.55 -20.21
C TYR A 572 -34.43 -9.83 -19.68
N ASP A 573 -33.71 -10.96 -19.69
CA ASP A 573 -34.24 -12.24 -19.20
C ASP A 573 -34.58 -12.14 -17.70
N THR A 574 -33.67 -11.60 -16.86
CA THR A 574 -33.94 -11.39 -15.44
C THR A 574 -35.06 -10.37 -15.21
N ALA A 575 -35.10 -9.26 -15.98
CA ALA A 575 -36.17 -8.28 -15.87
C ALA A 575 -37.54 -8.90 -16.17
N ARG A 576 -37.64 -9.77 -17.19
CA ARG A 576 -38.88 -10.48 -17.52
C ARG A 576 -39.26 -11.50 -16.45
N GLU A 577 -38.30 -12.20 -15.87
CA GLU A 577 -38.53 -13.10 -14.74
C GLU A 577 -39.12 -12.36 -13.53
N MET A 578 -38.61 -11.15 -13.27
CA MET A 578 -39.05 -10.34 -12.13
C MET A 578 -40.37 -9.62 -12.39
N TYR A 579 -40.53 -8.95 -13.53
CA TYR A 579 -41.61 -8.00 -13.81
C TYR A 579 -42.59 -8.48 -14.88
N GLY A 580 -42.40 -9.68 -15.43
CA GLY A 580 -43.26 -10.30 -16.44
C GLY A 580 -42.76 -10.09 -17.87
N GLU A 581 -43.26 -10.89 -18.81
CA GLU A 581 -42.86 -10.86 -20.22
C GLU A 581 -43.07 -9.49 -20.89
N ASN A 582 -44.19 -8.83 -20.56
CA ASN A 582 -44.50 -7.49 -21.02
C ASN A 582 -44.00 -6.49 -19.98
N LEU A 583 -42.75 -6.04 -20.15
CA LEU A 583 -42.11 -5.11 -19.21
C LEU A 583 -42.88 -3.77 -19.14
N PRO A 584 -43.08 -3.21 -17.94
CA PRO A 584 -43.54 -1.84 -17.78
C PRO A 584 -42.61 -0.85 -18.50
N GLU A 585 -43.18 0.20 -19.11
CA GLU A 585 -42.45 1.21 -19.89
C GLU A 585 -41.28 1.85 -19.12
N ILE A 586 -41.44 2.04 -17.81
CA ILE A 586 -40.38 2.58 -16.94
C ILE A 586 -39.13 1.68 -16.89
N ILE A 587 -39.32 0.36 -16.94
CA ILE A 587 -38.25 -0.63 -16.90
C ILE A 587 -37.57 -0.73 -18.26
N GLU A 588 -38.36 -0.83 -19.33
CA GLU A 588 -37.84 -0.94 -20.69
C GLU A 588 -37.01 0.31 -21.06
N LYS A 589 -37.53 1.50 -20.76
CA LYS A 589 -36.78 2.75 -20.95
C LYS A 589 -35.50 2.78 -20.12
N ARG A 590 -35.52 2.31 -18.88
CA ARG A 590 -34.33 2.27 -18.02
C ARG A 590 -33.28 1.31 -18.57
N LEU A 591 -33.67 0.12 -19.00
CA LEU A 591 -32.75 -0.86 -19.60
C LEU A 591 -32.11 -0.31 -20.87
N GLU A 592 -32.86 0.26 -21.81
CA GLU A 592 -32.27 0.83 -23.03
C GLU A 592 -31.38 2.06 -22.76
N GLN A 593 -31.78 2.91 -21.80
CA GLN A 593 -30.97 4.06 -21.38
C GLN A 593 -29.60 3.64 -20.84
N GLU A 594 -29.53 2.52 -20.12
CA GLU A 594 -28.27 2.01 -19.54
C GLU A 594 -27.48 1.15 -20.52
N LEU A 595 -28.12 0.22 -21.22
CA LEU A 595 -27.46 -0.72 -22.15
C LEU A 595 -26.79 0.02 -23.31
N THR A 596 -27.41 1.10 -23.82
CA THR A 596 -26.86 1.88 -24.94
C THR A 596 -25.44 2.40 -24.66
N PRO A 597 -25.18 3.17 -23.58
CA PRO A 597 -23.83 3.61 -23.25
C PRO A 597 -22.93 2.47 -22.73
N ILE A 598 -23.46 1.46 -22.02
CA ILE A 598 -22.64 0.32 -21.55
C ILE A 598 -22.03 -0.44 -22.74
N ILE A 599 -22.83 -0.71 -23.77
CA ILE A 599 -22.38 -1.39 -24.99
C ILE A 599 -21.60 -0.41 -25.88
N GLY A 600 -22.12 0.79 -26.11
CA GLY A 600 -21.54 1.78 -27.03
C GLY A 600 -20.13 2.24 -26.64
N HIS A 601 -19.80 2.24 -25.35
CA HIS A 601 -18.44 2.57 -24.86
C HIS A 601 -17.59 1.34 -24.51
N GLY A 602 -18.06 0.13 -24.82
CA GLY A 602 -17.29 -1.11 -24.65
C GLY A 602 -17.16 -1.61 -23.22
N TYR A 603 -18.06 -1.24 -22.31
CA TYR A 603 -18.06 -1.66 -20.90
C TYR A 603 -18.81 -2.97 -20.62
N ALA A 604 -19.47 -3.56 -21.62
CA ALA A 604 -20.17 -4.84 -21.48
C ALA A 604 -19.26 -5.96 -20.92
N GLY A 605 -18.00 -6.01 -21.37
CA GLY A 605 -17.01 -6.96 -20.84
C GLY A 605 -16.81 -6.82 -19.34
N LEU A 606 -16.72 -5.58 -18.82
CA LEU A 606 -16.54 -5.31 -17.39
C LEU A 606 -17.73 -5.80 -16.56
N TYR A 607 -18.96 -5.56 -17.02
CA TYR A 607 -20.18 -6.05 -16.37
C TYR A 607 -20.20 -7.58 -16.30
N LEU A 608 -19.87 -8.25 -17.41
CA LEU A 608 -19.87 -9.71 -17.46
C LEU A 608 -18.78 -10.33 -16.55
N ILE A 609 -17.63 -9.67 -16.43
CA ILE A 609 -16.56 -10.09 -15.50
C ILE A 609 -17.04 -9.95 -14.05
N ALA A 610 -17.64 -8.81 -13.71
CA ALA A 610 -18.17 -8.57 -12.38
C ALA A 610 -19.27 -9.57 -12.01
N GLU A 611 -20.19 -9.88 -12.92
CA GLU A 611 -21.22 -10.91 -12.72
C GLU A 611 -20.60 -12.27 -12.41
N LYS A 612 -19.61 -12.72 -13.19
CA LYS A 612 -18.96 -14.01 -12.97
C LYS A 612 -18.27 -14.09 -11.61
N LEU A 613 -17.61 -13.00 -11.18
CA LEU A 613 -16.98 -12.91 -9.85
C LEU A 613 -18.01 -13.01 -8.73
N VAL A 614 -19.10 -12.23 -8.80
CA VAL A 614 -20.16 -12.23 -7.79
C VAL A 614 -20.86 -13.58 -7.73
N LYS A 615 -21.23 -14.13 -8.89
CA LYS A 615 -21.87 -15.44 -9.00
C LYS A 615 -21.00 -16.55 -8.43
N LYS A 616 -19.71 -16.55 -8.73
CA LYS A 616 -18.76 -17.53 -8.20
C LYS A 616 -18.67 -17.46 -6.67
N SER A 617 -18.58 -16.26 -6.11
CA SER A 617 -18.57 -16.04 -4.65
C SER A 617 -19.87 -16.53 -3.99
N ASN A 618 -21.02 -16.18 -4.58
CA ASN A 618 -22.32 -16.59 -4.06
C ASN A 618 -22.51 -18.12 -4.10
N ILE A 619 -22.05 -18.81 -5.16
CA ILE A 619 -22.08 -20.27 -5.27
C ILE A 619 -21.21 -20.94 -4.19
N ASP A 620 -20.08 -20.33 -3.86
CA ASP A 620 -19.19 -20.79 -2.80
C ASP A 620 -19.70 -20.44 -1.38
N GLY A 621 -20.86 -19.79 -1.30
CA GLY A 621 -21.53 -19.45 -0.05
C GLY A 621 -21.07 -18.13 0.57
N TYR A 622 -20.39 -17.26 -0.16
CA TYR A 622 -19.99 -15.94 0.31
C TYR A 622 -20.75 -14.84 -0.44
N LEU A 623 -21.67 -14.18 0.27
CA LEU A 623 -22.37 -13.01 -0.24
C LEU A 623 -21.36 -11.90 -0.60
N VAL A 624 -21.54 -11.24 -1.74
CA VAL A 624 -20.72 -10.08 -2.12
C VAL A 624 -21.47 -8.79 -1.78
N GLY A 625 -20.85 -7.93 -0.97
CA GLY A 625 -21.36 -6.61 -0.68
C GLY A 625 -21.20 -5.69 -1.89
N SER A 626 -22.26 -4.98 -2.27
CA SER A 626 -22.18 -3.93 -3.28
C SER A 626 -21.39 -2.73 -2.76
N ARG A 627 -20.60 -2.07 -3.63
CA ARG A 627 -19.86 -0.87 -3.25
C ARG A 627 -19.79 0.14 -4.40
N GLY A 628 -19.67 1.41 -4.02
CA GLY A 628 -19.44 2.49 -4.96
C GLY A 628 -20.71 2.88 -5.70
N SER A 629 -20.58 3.31 -6.97
CA SER A 629 -21.72 3.77 -7.78
C SER A 629 -22.38 2.70 -8.65
N VAL A 630 -21.90 1.45 -8.64
CA VAL A 630 -22.48 0.39 -9.49
C VAL A 630 -23.95 0.10 -9.12
N GLY A 631 -24.32 0.30 -7.85
CA GLY A 631 -25.72 0.22 -7.40
C GLY A 631 -26.66 1.28 -7.99
N SER A 632 -26.14 2.24 -8.77
CA SER A 632 -26.95 3.17 -9.57
C SER A 632 -27.39 2.57 -10.93
N SER A 633 -26.90 1.38 -11.31
CA SER A 633 -27.20 0.72 -12.59
C SER A 633 -28.21 -0.41 -12.41
N PHE A 634 -29.37 -0.28 -13.05
CA PHE A 634 -30.40 -1.30 -13.09
C PHE A 634 -29.95 -2.53 -13.89
N VAL A 635 -29.14 -2.34 -14.93
CA VAL A 635 -28.47 -3.45 -15.65
C VAL A 635 -27.62 -4.27 -14.69
N ALA A 636 -26.88 -3.63 -13.78
CA ALA A 636 -26.08 -4.33 -12.77
C ALA A 636 -26.95 -5.11 -11.78
N THR A 637 -28.11 -4.56 -11.37
CA THR A 637 -29.10 -5.26 -10.55
C THR A 637 -29.62 -6.52 -11.26
N MET A 638 -30.01 -6.41 -12.53
CA MET A 638 -30.55 -7.54 -13.31
C MET A 638 -29.51 -8.62 -13.61
N MET A 639 -28.21 -8.26 -13.62
CA MET A 639 -27.12 -9.22 -13.73
C MET A 639 -26.69 -9.82 -12.38
N GLY A 640 -27.29 -9.40 -11.26
CA GLY A 640 -26.91 -9.85 -9.92
C GLY A 640 -25.53 -9.38 -9.46
N ILE A 641 -24.99 -8.31 -10.06
CA ILE A 641 -23.73 -7.67 -9.66
C ILE A 641 -23.94 -6.86 -8.36
N THR A 642 -25.13 -6.29 -8.18
CA THR A 642 -25.51 -5.51 -7.02
C THR A 642 -26.91 -5.88 -6.53
N GLU A 643 -27.11 -5.85 -5.20
CA GLU A 643 -28.42 -6.03 -4.58
C GLU A 643 -29.25 -4.74 -4.54
N VAL A 644 -28.64 -3.58 -4.84
CA VAL A 644 -29.35 -2.29 -4.85
C VAL A 644 -30.17 -2.18 -6.12
N ASN A 645 -31.48 -1.96 -5.98
CA ASN A 645 -32.37 -1.67 -7.11
C ASN A 645 -32.55 -0.15 -7.27
N PRO A 646 -32.02 0.48 -8.34
CA PRO A 646 -32.04 1.93 -8.50
C PRO A 646 -33.36 2.48 -9.05
N LEU A 647 -34.36 1.64 -9.35
CA LEU A 647 -35.67 2.12 -9.80
C LEU A 647 -36.38 2.95 -8.72
N PRO A 648 -37.40 3.75 -9.08
CA PRO A 648 -38.25 4.41 -8.10
C PRO A 648 -38.93 3.41 -7.15
N PRO A 649 -39.37 3.83 -5.95
CA PRO A 649 -40.06 2.97 -5.01
C PRO A 649 -41.25 2.27 -5.66
N HIS A 650 -41.35 0.96 -5.49
CA HIS A 650 -42.41 0.18 -6.13
C HIS A 650 -42.77 -1.09 -5.38
N TYR A 651 -43.98 -1.57 -5.66
CA TYR A 651 -44.43 -2.91 -5.31
C TYR A 651 -44.25 -3.86 -6.50
N ARG A 652 -43.93 -5.13 -6.22
CA ARG A 652 -43.86 -6.21 -7.23
C ARG A 652 -44.44 -7.50 -6.66
N CYS A 653 -45.32 -8.16 -7.42
CA CYS A 653 -45.86 -9.47 -7.06
C CYS A 653 -45.03 -10.60 -7.67
N GLU A 654 -44.52 -11.53 -6.88
CA GLU A 654 -43.72 -12.65 -7.40
C GLU A 654 -44.53 -13.65 -8.24
N LYS A 655 -45.83 -13.78 -7.94
CA LYS A 655 -46.73 -14.76 -8.56
C LYS A 655 -47.28 -14.30 -9.91
N CYS A 656 -47.95 -13.14 -9.93
CA CYS A 656 -48.60 -12.63 -11.16
C CYS A 656 -47.81 -11.52 -11.86
N LYS A 657 -46.64 -11.14 -11.33
CA LYS A 657 -45.72 -10.14 -11.89
C LYS A 657 -46.27 -8.72 -12.00
N HIS A 658 -47.46 -8.44 -11.44
CA HIS A 658 -48.01 -7.09 -11.32
C HIS A 658 -47.07 -6.17 -10.52
N SER A 659 -46.87 -4.94 -11.00
CA SER A 659 -45.99 -3.94 -10.37
C SER A 659 -46.62 -2.56 -10.34
N GLU A 660 -46.34 -1.79 -9.28
CA GLU A 660 -46.85 -0.42 -9.09
C GLU A 660 -45.71 0.51 -8.64
N PHE A 661 -45.43 1.56 -9.43
CA PHE A 661 -44.33 2.49 -9.19
C PHE A 661 -44.82 3.83 -8.63
N ILE A 662 -44.04 4.40 -7.70
CA ILE A 662 -44.29 5.71 -7.09
C ILE A 662 -43.15 6.63 -7.52
N THR A 663 -43.47 7.68 -8.28
CA THR A 663 -42.48 8.55 -8.95
C THR A 663 -42.62 10.02 -8.58
N ASP A 664 -43.49 10.35 -7.61
CA ASP A 664 -43.76 11.73 -7.18
C ASP A 664 -42.77 12.24 -6.12
N GLY A 665 -41.80 11.42 -5.71
CA GLY A 665 -40.81 11.74 -4.68
C GLY A 665 -41.36 11.74 -3.25
N SER A 666 -42.59 11.30 -3.02
CA SER A 666 -43.21 11.26 -1.70
C SER A 666 -42.63 10.19 -0.76
N VAL A 667 -42.01 9.16 -1.32
CA VAL A 667 -41.42 8.02 -0.60
C VAL A 667 -39.91 7.98 -0.83
N GLY A 668 -39.12 7.81 0.24
CA GLY A 668 -37.66 7.80 0.16
C GLY A 668 -37.10 6.56 -0.53
N CYS A 669 -37.60 5.37 -0.16
CA CYS A 669 -37.29 4.11 -0.85
C CYS A 669 -38.43 3.08 -0.71
N GLY A 670 -38.38 2.02 -1.51
CA GLY A 670 -39.37 0.95 -1.52
C GLY A 670 -39.52 0.27 -0.16
N TYR A 671 -38.44 0.09 0.61
CA TYR A 671 -38.52 -0.55 1.92
C TYR A 671 -39.38 0.25 2.93
N ASP A 672 -39.52 1.56 2.73
CA ASP A 672 -40.37 2.43 3.55
C ASP A 672 -41.87 2.28 3.24
N LEU A 673 -42.23 1.57 2.16
CA LEU A 673 -43.62 1.35 1.79
C LEU A 673 -44.32 0.44 2.81
N PRO A 674 -45.61 0.68 3.12
CA PRO A 674 -46.38 -0.23 3.96
C PRO A 674 -46.60 -1.58 3.25
N SER A 675 -46.71 -2.66 4.02
CA SER A 675 -47.05 -3.97 3.45
C SER A 675 -48.41 -3.92 2.73
N LYS A 676 -48.47 -4.56 1.55
CA LYS A 676 -49.64 -4.52 0.67
C LYS A 676 -49.82 -5.87 -0.04
N ASP A 677 -51.07 -6.32 -0.15
CA ASP A 677 -51.42 -7.49 -0.95
C ASP A 677 -51.60 -7.13 -2.43
N CYS A 678 -51.24 -8.04 -3.32
CA CYS A 678 -51.38 -7.86 -4.75
C CYS A 678 -52.86 -7.66 -5.13
N PRO A 679 -53.22 -6.59 -5.86
CA PRO A 679 -54.60 -6.35 -6.25
C PRO A 679 -55.16 -7.48 -7.13
N ASN A 680 -54.30 -8.13 -7.92
CA ASN A 680 -54.69 -9.14 -8.91
C ASN A 680 -54.79 -10.56 -8.34
N CYS A 681 -53.87 -10.96 -7.44
CA CYS A 681 -53.79 -12.34 -6.96
C CYS A 681 -53.76 -12.52 -5.44
N LYS A 682 -53.84 -11.42 -4.67
CA LYS A 682 -53.86 -11.37 -3.20
C LYS A 682 -52.61 -11.89 -2.48
N GLU A 683 -51.56 -12.26 -3.21
CA GLU A 683 -50.26 -12.59 -2.63
C GLU A 683 -49.59 -11.33 -2.06
N PRO A 684 -48.89 -11.40 -0.91
CA PRO A 684 -48.09 -10.29 -0.41
C PRO A 684 -47.12 -9.77 -1.47
N MET A 685 -47.04 -8.46 -1.64
CA MET A 685 -46.13 -7.84 -2.60
C MET A 685 -44.77 -7.55 -1.97
N ILE A 686 -43.72 -7.75 -2.77
CA ILE A 686 -42.37 -7.28 -2.47
C ILE A 686 -42.32 -5.77 -2.65
N LYS A 687 -41.51 -5.10 -1.83
CA LYS A 687 -41.25 -3.67 -1.87
C LYS A 687 -39.79 -3.44 -2.24
N ASP A 688 -39.52 -2.58 -3.22
CA ASP A 688 -38.16 -2.38 -3.73
C ASP A 688 -38.00 -1.00 -4.40
N GLY A 689 -36.77 -0.61 -4.74
CA GLY A 689 -36.43 0.63 -5.45
C GLY A 689 -35.95 1.76 -4.55
N HIS A 690 -34.80 2.35 -4.87
CA HIS A 690 -34.14 3.40 -4.06
C HIS A 690 -34.02 4.76 -4.76
N ASP A 691 -34.65 4.91 -5.93
CA ASP A 691 -34.68 6.12 -6.76
C ASP A 691 -33.28 6.72 -7.02
N ILE A 692 -32.42 5.93 -7.67
CA ILE A 692 -31.02 6.29 -7.91
C ILE A 692 -30.79 6.50 -9.42
N PRO A 693 -30.31 7.68 -9.85
CA PRO A 693 -30.13 7.97 -11.26
C PRO A 693 -28.87 7.30 -11.83
N PHE A 694 -28.98 6.69 -13.02
CA PHE A 694 -27.86 6.02 -13.69
C PHE A 694 -26.67 6.97 -13.98
N ALA A 695 -26.94 8.26 -14.19
CA ALA A 695 -25.92 9.26 -14.47
C ALA A 695 -24.84 9.38 -13.38
N VAL A 696 -25.15 8.96 -12.15
CA VAL A 696 -24.20 8.91 -11.03
C VAL A 696 -23.07 7.91 -11.30
N PHE A 697 -23.35 6.85 -12.06
CA PHE A 697 -22.40 5.83 -12.47
C PHE A 697 -21.59 6.27 -13.69
N MET A 698 -22.23 6.58 -14.82
CA MET A 698 -21.57 6.78 -16.12
C MET A 698 -21.81 8.16 -16.78
N GLY A 699 -22.40 9.12 -16.06
CA GLY A 699 -22.85 10.36 -16.68
C GLY A 699 -24.07 10.16 -17.58
N PHE A 700 -24.45 11.18 -18.33
CA PHE A 700 -25.65 11.09 -19.19
C PHE A 700 -25.40 10.33 -20.49
N ASN A 701 -24.19 10.48 -21.04
CA ASN A 701 -23.84 9.95 -22.36
C ASN A 701 -22.72 8.89 -22.28
N GLY A 702 -22.41 8.37 -21.10
CA GLY A 702 -21.24 7.50 -20.89
C GLY A 702 -19.91 8.26 -20.91
N ASP A 703 -19.94 9.56 -20.62
CA ASP A 703 -18.77 10.46 -20.59
C ASP A 703 -17.87 10.25 -19.36
N LYS A 704 -18.29 9.37 -18.45
CA LYS A 704 -17.53 8.98 -17.26
C LYS A 704 -17.23 7.47 -17.31
N GLU A 705 -15.95 7.14 -17.13
CA GLU A 705 -15.50 5.74 -17.00
C GLU A 705 -16.07 5.11 -15.71
N PRO A 706 -16.73 3.93 -15.81
CA PRO A 706 -17.28 3.23 -14.66
C PRO A 706 -16.19 2.50 -13.86
N ASP A 707 -16.33 2.53 -12.52
CA ASP A 707 -15.54 1.71 -11.59
C ASP A 707 -16.51 0.75 -10.88
N ILE A 708 -16.29 -0.55 -11.00
CA ILE A 708 -17.12 -1.59 -10.36
C ILE A 708 -16.38 -2.11 -9.13
N ASP A 709 -16.74 -1.55 -7.98
CA ASP A 709 -16.22 -1.95 -6.67
C ASP A 709 -17.07 -3.07 -6.07
N LEU A 710 -16.43 -4.16 -5.66
CA LEU A 710 -17.09 -5.31 -5.03
C LEU A 710 -16.42 -5.65 -3.71
N ASN A 711 -17.21 -5.74 -2.63
CA ASN A 711 -16.74 -6.14 -1.31
C ASN A 711 -16.94 -7.65 -1.12
N PHE A 712 -15.88 -8.41 -1.30
CA PHE A 712 -15.84 -9.84 -0.96
C PHE A 712 -15.53 -10.02 0.53
N SER A 713 -15.83 -11.20 1.07
CA SER A 713 -15.29 -11.57 2.38
C SER A 713 -13.76 -11.51 2.35
N GLY A 714 -13.15 -10.95 3.39
CA GLY A 714 -11.68 -10.95 3.52
C GLY A 714 -11.06 -12.35 3.43
N ILE A 715 -11.80 -13.39 3.86
CA ILE A 715 -11.39 -14.79 3.78
C ILE A 715 -11.45 -15.33 2.35
N TYR A 716 -12.44 -14.90 1.56
CA TYR A 716 -12.68 -15.36 0.18
C TYR A 716 -11.96 -14.51 -0.89
N GLN A 717 -11.44 -13.34 -0.50
CA GLN A 717 -10.78 -12.40 -1.40
C GLN A 717 -9.64 -13.06 -2.21
N PRO A 718 -8.77 -13.92 -1.63
CA PRO A 718 -7.73 -14.61 -2.39
C PRO A 718 -8.27 -15.53 -3.48
N GLU A 719 -9.37 -16.25 -3.20
CA GLU A 719 -10.07 -17.12 -4.15
C GLU A 719 -10.68 -16.30 -5.30
N ALA A 720 -11.28 -15.16 -4.99
CA ALA A 720 -11.80 -14.23 -5.99
C ALA A 720 -10.68 -13.66 -6.89
N HIS A 721 -9.51 -13.32 -6.32
CA HIS A 721 -8.33 -12.94 -7.12
C HIS A 721 -7.88 -14.09 -8.01
N LYS A 722 -7.78 -15.31 -7.46
CA LYS A 722 -7.34 -16.48 -8.23
C LYS A 722 -8.30 -16.81 -9.38
N PHE A 723 -9.59 -16.59 -9.19
CA PHE A 723 -10.58 -16.79 -10.24
C PHE A 723 -10.36 -15.86 -11.44
N THR A 724 -9.77 -14.67 -11.26
CA THR A 724 -9.38 -13.81 -12.39
C THR A 724 -8.34 -14.48 -13.31
N GLU A 725 -7.40 -15.26 -12.75
CA GLU A 725 -6.45 -16.03 -13.56
C GLU A 725 -7.15 -17.11 -14.39
N VAL A 726 -8.25 -17.68 -13.88
CA VAL A 726 -9.08 -18.65 -14.62
C VAL A 726 -9.85 -17.96 -15.74
N MET A 727 -10.38 -16.76 -15.51
CA MET A 727 -11.15 -16.01 -16.50
C MET A 727 -10.27 -15.47 -17.63
N PHE A 728 -9.11 -14.86 -17.30
CA PHE A 728 -8.28 -14.17 -18.28
C PHE A 728 -7.08 -15.00 -18.74
N GLY A 729 -6.60 -15.92 -17.91
CA GLY A 729 -5.31 -16.58 -18.04
C GLY A 729 -4.28 -15.99 -17.08
N LYS A 730 -3.38 -16.82 -16.54
CA LYS A 730 -2.35 -16.41 -15.56
C LYS A 730 -1.43 -15.29 -16.08
N ASP A 731 -1.22 -15.22 -17.39
CA ASP A 731 -0.38 -14.21 -18.04
C ASP A 731 -1.13 -12.92 -18.42
N PHE A 732 -2.41 -12.80 -18.05
CA PHE A 732 -3.26 -11.65 -18.41
C PHE A 732 -3.95 -11.01 -17.20
N ALA A 733 -3.69 -11.50 -15.99
CA ALA A 733 -4.21 -10.95 -14.75
C ALA A 733 -3.08 -10.86 -13.72
N TYR A 734 -2.70 -9.63 -13.37
CA TYR A 734 -1.60 -9.37 -12.44
C TYR A 734 -2.09 -8.58 -11.24
N ARG A 735 -1.54 -8.87 -10.06
CA ARG A 735 -1.80 -8.02 -8.89
C ARG A 735 -1.18 -6.64 -9.14
N ALA A 736 -1.88 -5.56 -8.83
CA ALA A 736 -1.24 -4.24 -8.89
C ALA A 736 -0.10 -4.18 -7.84
N GLY A 737 1.09 -3.77 -8.25
CA GLY A 737 2.23 -3.57 -7.35
C GLY A 737 2.11 -2.28 -6.55
N THR A 738 2.79 -2.22 -5.40
CA THR A 738 2.99 -0.99 -4.64
C THR A 738 4.47 -0.77 -4.35
N ILE A 739 4.88 0.49 -4.28
CA ILE A 739 6.22 0.89 -3.87
C ILE A 739 6.11 1.54 -2.49
N SER A 740 6.73 0.93 -1.50
CA SER A 740 6.79 1.49 -0.15
C SER A 740 8.05 2.34 -0.02
N THR A 741 7.87 3.62 0.28
CA THR A 741 8.96 4.57 0.50
C THR A 741 9.16 4.86 1.98
N ILE A 742 10.31 5.43 2.33
CA ILE A 742 10.56 5.96 3.67
C ILE A 742 9.60 7.14 3.92
N ALA A 743 8.66 6.94 4.86
CA ALA A 743 7.68 7.93 5.28
C ALA A 743 8.20 8.78 6.46
N ASP A 744 7.46 9.84 6.81
CA ASP A 744 7.83 10.83 7.84
C ASP A 744 8.40 10.20 9.11
N LYS A 745 7.64 9.33 9.78
CA LYS A 745 8.04 8.75 11.08
C LYS A 745 9.37 7.99 11.00
N THR A 746 9.58 7.23 9.92
CA THR A 746 10.81 6.45 9.73
C THR A 746 11.99 7.36 9.42
N ALA A 747 11.81 8.37 8.54
CA ALA A 747 12.84 9.36 8.23
C ALA A 747 13.28 10.13 9.48
N PHE A 748 12.32 10.61 10.28
CA PHE A 748 12.61 11.25 11.57
C PHE A 748 13.40 10.33 12.51
N GLY A 749 13.00 9.06 12.60
CA GLY A 749 13.70 8.07 13.42
C GLY A 749 15.16 7.87 12.99
N TYR A 750 15.45 7.82 11.68
CA TYR A 750 16.81 7.70 11.17
C TYR A 750 17.68 8.90 11.53
N VAL A 751 17.16 10.11 11.34
CA VAL A 751 17.89 11.35 11.63
C VAL A 751 18.15 11.50 13.13
N ILE A 752 17.15 11.25 13.98
CA ILE A 752 17.29 11.34 15.45
C ILE A 752 18.38 10.37 15.91
N LYS A 753 18.25 9.09 15.53
CA LYS A 753 19.21 8.06 15.91
C LYS A 753 20.64 8.40 15.45
N TYR A 754 20.80 8.89 14.23
CA TYR A 754 22.09 9.28 13.67
C TYR A 754 22.80 10.38 14.50
N TYR A 755 22.08 11.41 14.93
CA TYR A 755 22.67 12.47 15.76
C TYR A 755 22.83 12.05 17.23
N GLU A 756 21.92 11.23 17.77
CA GLU A 756 22.04 10.65 19.12
C GLU A 756 23.27 9.76 19.27
N GLU A 757 23.58 8.92 18.28
CA GLU A 757 24.78 8.07 18.28
C GLU A 757 26.07 8.89 18.23
N LYS A 758 26.03 10.11 17.67
CA LYS A 758 27.14 11.07 17.69
C LYS A 758 27.17 11.93 18.96
N GLY A 759 26.20 11.77 19.88
CA GLY A 759 26.08 12.58 21.09
C GLY A 759 25.69 14.04 20.83
N ILE A 760 25.10 14.33 19.66
CA ILE A 760 24.75 15.68 19.23
C ILE A 760 23.24 15.86 19.32
N ARG A 761 22.78 16.93 19.96
CA ARG A 761 21.36 17.30 19.98
C ARG A 761 21.09 18.39 18.96
N LYS A 762 20.17 18.15 18.03
CA LYS A 762 19.72 19.15 17.04
C LYS A 762 18.30 19.62 17.35
N ASN A 763 17.98 20.85 16.95
CA ASN A 763 16.64 21.41 17.07
C ASN A 763 15.66 20.66 16.15
N ARG A 764 14.39 20.60 16.55
CA ARG A 764 13.35 19.91 15.81
C ARG A 764 13.29 20.34 14.34
N ALA A 765 13.33 21.63 14.02
CA ALA A 765 13.23 22.13 12.64
C ALA A 765 14.36 21.61 11.75
N PHE A 766 15.57 21.48 12.31
CA PHE A 766 16.70 20.87 11.61
C PHE A 766 16.48 19.37 11.36
N ILE A 767 15.96 18.65 12.36
CA ILE A 767 15.58 17.23 12.19
C ILE A 767 14.51 17.09 11.08
N GLU A 768 13.50 17.96 11.03
CA GLU A 768 12.47 17.91 9.98
C GLU A 768 13.06 18.17 8.58
N LYS A 769 13.98 19.14 8.44
CA LYS A 769 14.74 19.40 7.19
C LYS A 769 15.57 18.19 6.75
N MET A 770 16.32 17.59 7.68
CA MET A 770 17.14 16.42 7.36
C MET A 770 16.28 15.20 7.01
N ALA A 771 15.13 15.04 7.67
CA ALA A 771 14.21 13.96 7.39
C ALA A 771 13.60 14.08 5.99
N SER A 772 13.23 15.29 5.55
CA SER A 772 12.65 15.50 4.22
C SER A 772 13.61 15.12 3.07
N GLY A 773 14.92 15.27 3.27
CA GLY A 773 15.95 14.82 2.31
C GLY A 773 16.01 13.30 2.12
N VAL A 774 15.63 12.52 3.14
CA VAL A 774 15.62 11.03 3.12
C VAL A 774 14.24 10.49 2.73
N MET A 775 13.18 11.28 2.88
CA MET A 775 11.81 10.86 2.53
C MET A 775 11.63 10.54 1.06
N GLY A 776 10.73 9.60 0.78
CA GLY A 776 10.39 9.18 -0.58
C GLY A 776 11.41 8.22 -1.23
N VAL A 777 12.54 7.95 -0.57
CA VAL A 777 13.46 6.89 -0.99
C VAL A 777 12.75 5.54 -0.88
N LYS A 778 12.87 4.71 -1.91
CA LYS A 778 12.30 3.36 -1.94
C LYS A 778 12.88 2.51 -0.80
N ALA A 779 11.98 1.88 -0.05
CA ALA A 779 12.32 0.97 1.05
C ALA A 779 12.03 -0.49 0.72
N THR A 780 10.91 -0.80 0.05
CA THR A 780 10.54 -2.14 -0.41
C THR A 780 9.39 -2.07 -1.44
N THR A 781 8.98 -3.21 -1.99
CA THR A 781 7.78 -3.35 -2.82
C THR A 781 6.71 -4.19 -2.11
N GLY A 782 5.46 -3.99 -2.49
CA GLY A 782 4.32 -4.70 -1.93
C GLY A 782 3.26 -5.01 -2.99
N GLN A 783 2.08 -5.38 -2.50
CA GLN A 783 0.91 -5.65 -3.33
C GLN A 783 -0.19 -4.67 -2.98
N HIS A 784 -0.95 -4.24 -3.98
CA HIS A 784 -2.17 -3.49 -3.77
C HIS A 784 -3.17 -4.36 -2.99
N PRO A 785 -4.01 -3.80 -2.11
CA PRO A 785 -4.97 -4.58 -1.31
C PRO A 785 -6.12 -5.18 -2.11
N ALA A 786 -6.40 -4.72 -3.35
CA ALA A 786 -7.58 -5.16 -4.13
C ALA A 786 -7.39 -5.26 -5.64
N GLY A 787 -6.85 -4.22 -6.27
CA GLY A 787 -6.60 -4.13 -7.71
C GLY A 787 -5.89 -5.32 -8.36
N ILE A 788 -6.58 -5.92 -9.31
CA ILE A 788 -6.04 -6.81 -10.35
C ILE A 788 -6.01 -6.03 -11.67
N MET A 789 -4.84 -5.95 -12.28
CA MET A 789 -4.63 -5.36 -13.60
C MET A 789 -4.88 -6.42 -14.67
N VAL A 790 -5.80 -6.14 -15.59
CA VAL A 790 -6.16 -7.05 -16.67
C VAL A 790 -5.53 -6.58 -17.98
N VAL A 791 -4.77 -7.46 -18.62
CA VAL A 791 -4.11 -7.21 -19.90
C VAL A 791 -4.97 -7.76 -21.03
N PRO A 792 -5.19 -6.99 -22.12
CA PRO A 792 -5.86 -7.51 -23.31
C PRO A 792 -5.13 -8.74 -23.87
N ARG A 793 -5.88 -9.78 -24.25
CA ARG A 793 -5.30 -11.07 -24.72
C ARG A 793 -4.43 -10.96 -25.97
N ASN A 794 -4.56 -9.88 -26.74
CA ASN A 794 -3.76 -9.59 -27.91
C ASN A 794 -2.52 -8.75 -27.61
N MET A 795 -2.21 -8.48 -26.34
CA MET A 795 -1.08 -7.67 -25.90
C MET A 795 -0.26 -8.38 -24.83
N ASP A 796 0.98 -7.94 -24.70
CA ASP A 796 1.93 -8.40 -23.69
C ASP A 796 2.04 -7.36 -22.57
N ILE A 797 2.13 -7.78 -21.30
CA ILE A 797 2.25 -6.87 -20.16
C ILE A 797 3.47 -5.93 -20.27
N HIS A 798 4.55 -6.38 -20.92
CA HIS A 798 5.79 -5.63 -21.11
C HIS A 798 5.67 -4.49 -22.14
N TYR A 799 4.49 -4.25 -22.72
CA TYR A 799 4.20 -2.96 -23.38
C TYR A 799 3.86 -1.85 -22.37
N PHE A 800 3.49 -2.22 -21.14
CA PHE A 800 3.00 -1.29 -20.12
C PHE A 800 3.93 -1.22 -18.91
N THR A 801 4.43 -2.36 -18.44
CA THR A 801 5.21 -2.44 -17.21
C THR A 801 5.96 -3.77 -17.12
N PRO A 802 7.14 -3.82 -16.48
CA PRO A 802 7.70 -5.09 -16.00
C PRO A 802 6.81 -5.72 -14.91
N ILE A 803 7.15 -6.93 -14.49
CA ILE A 803 6.49 -7.65 -13.39
C ILE A 803 7.51 -8.17 -12.37
N ASN A 804 7.14 -8.26 -11.10
CA ASN A 804 8.01 -8.80 -10.03
C ASN A 804 7.22 -9.54 -8.96
N ILE A 805 7.94 -10.24 -8.08
CA ILE A 805 7.39 -10.80 -6.84
C ILE A 805 7.37 -9.69 -5.77
N PRO A 806 6.26 -9.49 -5.02
CA PRO A 806 6.20 -8.46 -3.99
C PRO A 806 7.21 -8.74 -2.87
N ALA A 807 7.98 -7.71 -2.49
CA ALA A 807 9.07 -7.78 -1.52
C ALA A 807 10.18 -8.81 -1.86
N ASN A 808 10.27 -9.25 -3.12
CA ASN A 808 11.20 -10.29 -3.58
C ASN A 808 11.08 -11.63 -2.79
N ASP A 809 9.92 -11.91 -2.22
CA ASP A 809 9.67 -13.11 -1.42
C ASP A 809 9.28 -14.31 -2.30
N LYS A 810 10.27 -15.14 -2.66
CA LYS A 810 10.11 -16.34 -3.50
C LYS A 810 9.07 -17.35 -3.02
N LYS A 811 8.60 -17.26 -1.77
CA LYS A 811 7.55 -18.15 -1.25
C LYS A 811 6.15 -17.75 -1.71
N LYS A 812 5.97 -16.53 -2.20
CA LYS A 812 4.68 -16.03 -2.69
C LYS A 812 4.48 -16.44 -4.15
N ASP A 813 3.29 -16.93 -4.48
CA ASP A 813 2.87 -17.22 -5.88
C ASP A 813 2.31 -15.98 -6.59
N THR A 814 2.11 -14.87 -5.86
CA THR A 814 1.55 -13.63 -6.43
C THR A 814 2.59 -12.88 -7.26
N ILE A 815 2.24 -12.60 -8.52
CA ILE A 815 3.01 -11.72 -9.40
C ILE A 815 2.36 -10.34 -9.40
N THR A 816 3.17 -9.30 -9.20
CA THR A 816 2.76 -7.91 -9.20
C THR A 816 3.29 -7.15 -10.41
N THR A 817 2.57 -6.12 -10.87
CA THR A 817 3.15 -5.10 -11.76
C THR A 817 4.33 -4.40 -11.08
N HIS A 818 5.36 -4.06 -11.85
CA HIS A 818 6.55 -3.39 -11.32
C HIS A 818 6.33 -1.89 -11.10
N PHE A 819 5.54 -1.29 -11.99
CA PHE A 819 4.95 0.02 -11.76
C PHE A 819 3.76 -0.09 -10.83
N ASP A 820 3.61 0.93 -9.98
CA ASP A 820 2.42 1.06 -9.16
C ASP A 820 1.18 1.32 -10.03
N TYR A 821 0.00 1.09 -9.44
CA TYR A 821 -1.27 1.35 -10.10
C TYR A 821 -1.36 2.77 -10.66
N HIS A 822 -0.92 3.78 -9.91
CA HIS A 822 -1.07 5.18 -10.31
C HIS A 822 -0.34 5.49 -11.62
N SER A 823 0.79 4.84 -11.85
CA SER A 823 1.61 4.99 -13.06
C SER A 823 0.93 4.42 -14.32
N ILE A 824 0.10 3.39 -14.16
CA ILE A 824 -0.60 2.70 -15.27
C ILE A 824 -2.12 2.88 -15.23
N SER A 825 -2.61 3.79 -14.38
CA SER A 825 -4.02 4.12 -14.22
C SER A 825 -4.57 4.69 -15.53
N GLY A 826 -5.76 4.23 -15.94
CA GLY A 826 -6.39 4.61 -17.20
C GLY A 826 -5.73 4.01 -18.45
N LYS A 827 -4.67 3.18 -18.30
CA LYS A 827 -4.03 2.45 -19.40
C LYS A 827 -4.58 1.04 -19.52
N LEU A 828 -4.62 0.32 -18.40
CA LEU A 828 -5.16 -1.03 -18.30
C LEU A 828 -6.38 -1.04 -17.39
N LEU A 829 -7.31 -1.95 -17.65
CA LEU A 829 -8.48 -2.15 -16.79
C LEU A 829 -8.02 -2.68 -15.42
N LYS A 830 -8.57 -2.10 -14.35
CA LYS A 830 -8.40 -2.55 -12.98
C LYS A 830 -9.70 -3.19 -12.48
N LEU A 831 -9.62 -4.36 -11.87
CA LEU A 831 -10.70 -4.96 -11.09
C LEU A 831 -10.38 -4.79 -9.60
N ASP A 832 -11.17 -3.99 -8.89
CA ASP A 832 -11.03 -3.83 -7.43
C ASP A 832 -11.85 -4.87 -6.68
N ILE A 833 -11.20 -6.01 -6.44
CA ILE A 833 -11.73 -7.13 -5.64
C ILE A 833 -11.30 -6.88 -4.19
N LEU A 834 -12.14 -6.19 -3.42
CA LEU A 834 -11.85 -5.74 -2.06
C LEU A 834 -12.24 -6.80 -1.03
N GLY A 835 -11.47 -6.92 0.04
CA GLY A 835 -11.82 -7.70 1.22
C GLY A 835 -12.53 -6.80 2.24
N HIS A 836 -13.64 -7.27 2.79
CA HIS A 836 -14.44 -6.56 3.78
C HIS A 836 -14.99 -7.52 4.84
N ASP A 837 -15.21 -7.02 6.06
CA ASP A 837 -15.66 -7.85 7.18
C ASP A 837 -17.17 -8.10 7.16
N ASP A 838 -17.99 -7.17 6.66
CA ASP A 838 -19.46 -7.32 6.58
C ASP A 838 -19.88 -8.66 5.93
N PRO A 839 -19.39 -9.03 4.72
CA PRO A 839 -19.66 -10.36 4.15
C PRO A 839 -19.24 -11.52 5.05
N THR A 840 -18.10 -11.42 5.73
CA THR A 840 -17.58 -12.46 6.62
C THR A 840 -18.47 -12.62 7.85
N VAL A 841 -18.94 -11.51 8.42
CA VAL A 841 -19.86 -11.50 9.57
C VAL A 841 -21.20 -12.08 9.18
N ILE A 842 -21.76 -11.65 8.04
CA ILE A 842 -23.04 -12.18 7.55
C ILE A 842 -22.93 -13.69 7.32
N LYS A 843 -21.87 -14.15 6.65
CA LYS A 843 -21.66 -15.59 6.45
C LYS A 843 -21.61 -16.36 7.77
N MET A 844 -20.84 -15.88 8.75
CA MET A 844 -20.81 -16.52 10.06
C MET A 844 -22.18 -16.51 10.77
N LEU A 845 -22.96 -15.43 10.60
CA LEU A 845 -24.33 -15.37 11.12
C LEU A 845 -25.26 -16.38 10.44
N GLU A 846 -25.18 -16.53 9.12
CA GLU A 846 -25.94 -17.56 8.39
C GLU A 846 -25.57 -18.97 8.88
N ASP A 847 -24.27 -19.25 9.04
CA ASP A 847 -23.78 -20.55 9.51
C ASP A 847 -24.21 -20.86 10.95
N LEU A 848 -24.27 -19.84 11.83
CA LEU A 848 -24.68 -19.99 13.23
C LEU A 848 -26.20 -20.05 13.42
N THR A 849 -26.97 -19.37 12.57
CA THR A 849 -28.44 -19.23 12.75
C THR A 849 -29.26 -20.11 11.81
N GLY A 850 -28.66 -20.57 10.71
CA GLY A 850 -29.38 -21.22 9.60
C GLY A 850 -30.31 -20.27 8.83
N ARG A 851 -30.27 -18.96 9.11
CA ARG A 851 -31.11 -17.95 8.46
C ARG A 851 -30.40 -17.38 7.24
N ASP A 852 -30.97 -17.57 6.05
CA ASP A 852 -30.50 -16.94 4.81
C ASP A 852 -30.63 -15.41 4.91
N ALA A 853 -29.51 -14.71 4.77
CA ALA A 853 -29.42 -13.26 4.90
C ALA A 853 -30.25 -12.51 3.85
N LYS A 854 -30.49 -13.10 2.67
CA LYS A 854 -31.31 -12.50 1.60
C LYS A 854 -32.79 -12.47 1.95
N THR A 855 -33.22 -13.30 2.90
CA THR A 855 -34.63 -13.37 3.34
C THR A 855 -34.96 -12.45 4.52
N ILE A 856 -33.99 -11.70 5.04
CA ILE A 856 -34.20 -10.76 6.14
C ILE A 856 -34.99 -9.54 5.63
N PRO A 857 -36.14 -9.20 6.26
CA PRO A 857 -36.93 -8.04 5.86
C PRO A 857 -36.26 -6.72 6.27
N PHE A 858 -36.34 -5.70 5.40
CA PHE A 858 -35.76 -4.36 5.62
C PHE A 858 -36.72 -3.37 6.32
N ASP A 859 -37.82 -3.86 6.88
CA ASP A 859 -38.86 -3.09 7.56
C ASP A 859 -39.28 -3.70 8.91
N ASP A 860 -38.49 -4.63 9.46
CA ASP A 860 -38.71 -5.21 10.80
C ASP A 860 -38.75 -4.10 11.88
N PRO A 861 -39.88 -3.93 12.60
CA PRO A 861 -40.05 -2.82 13.54
C PRO A 861 -39.07 -2.84 14.71
N GLU A 862 -38.77 -4.02 15.25
CA GLU A 862 -37.85 -4.17 16.39
C GLU A 862 -36.40 -3.86 15.98
N THR A 863 -36.00 -4.28 14.77
CA THR A 863 -34.70 -3.91 14.20
C THR A 863 -34.58 -2.42 13.95
N LEU A 864 -35.63 -1.77 13.42
CA LEU A 864 -35.63 -0.32 13.21
C LEU A 864 -35.51 0.45 14.54
N LYS A 865 -36.27 0.02 15.54
CA LYS A 865 -36.30 0.62 16.88
C LYS A 865 -34.94 0.56 17.58
N LEU A 866 -34.08 -0.40 17.23
CA LEU A 866 -32.70 -0.49 17.74
C LEU A 866 -31.90 0.78 17.45
N PHE A 867 -32.18 1.45 16.33
CA PHE A 867 -31.49 2.66 15.91
C PHE A 867 -32.00 3.93 16.61
N SER A 868 -32.96 3.85 17.52
CA SER A 868 -33.46 5.02 18.27
C SER A 868 -33.82 4.71 19.73
N SER A 869 -33.61 3.46 20.16
CA SER A 869 -33.95 2.99 21.49
C SER A 869 -33.08 1.79 21.90
N THR A 870 -32.95 1.59 23.21
CA THR A 870 -32.36 0.39 23.82
C THR A 870 -33.39 -0.71 24.10
N GLU A 871 -34.68 -0.44 23.92
CA GLU A 871 -35.78 -1.37 24.26
C GLU A 871 -35.69 -2.72 23.53
N PRO A 872 -35.34 -2.81 22.23
CA PRO A 872 -35.17 -4.10 21.54
C PRO A 872 -34.05 -4.98 22.13
N LEU A 873 -33.15 -4.38 22.93
CA LEU A 873 -32.11 -5.12 23.66
C LEU A 873 -32.59 -5.60 25.03
N GLY A 874 -33.73 -5.10 25.52
CA GLY A 874 -34.25 -5.34 26.87
C GLY A 874 -33.55 -4.53 27.96
N LEU A 875 -32.94 -3.39 27.62
CA LEU A 875 -32.14 -2.55 28.52
C LEU A 875 -32.67 -1.11 28.59
N THR A 876 -32.39 -0.38 29.67
CA THR A 876 -32.62 1.07 29.72
C THR A 876 -31.42 1.86 29.19
N PRO A 877 -31.62 3.12 28.72
CA PRO A 877 -30.51 3.98 28.30
C PRO A 877 -29.46 4.22 29.40
N GLU A 878 -29.87 4.28 30.66
CA GLU A 878 -28.97 4.46 31.81
C GLU A 878 -28.10 3.22 32.07
N GLU A 879 -28.66 2.02 31.88
CA GLU A 879 -27.93 0.76 32.02
C GLU A 879 -26.85 0.63 30.94
N LEU A 880 -27.20 0.92 29.69
CA LEU A 880 -26.29 0.83 28.55
C LEU A 880 -25.31 2.01 28.48
N GLY A 881 -25.72 3.20 28.96
CA GLY A 881 -24.99 4.45 28.79
C GLY A 881 -25.16 5.07 27.38
N ALA A 882 -26.18 4.68 26.64
CA ALA A 882 -26.48 5.16 25.29
C ALA A 882 -28.00 5.14 25.03
N ASN A 883 -28.49 6.03 24.17
CA ASN A 883 -29.93 6.12 23.83
C ASN A 883 -30.37 5.12 22.76
N SER A 884 -29.44 4.58 21.98
CA SER A 884 -29.69 3.61 20.91
C SER A 884 -28.85 2.35 21.09
N GLY A 885 -29.36 1.21 20.59
CA GLY A 885 -28.72 -0.10 20.71
C GLY A 885 -27.69 -0.41 19.63
N THR A 886 -27.00 0.58 19.05
CA THR A 886 -26.19 0.40 17.83
C THR A 886 -24.72 0.03 18.06
N PHE A 887 -24.31 -0.31 19.29
CA PHE A 887 -22.93 -0.78 19.54
C PHE A 887 -22.59 -1.96 18.62
N GLY A 888 -21.43 -1.86 17.95
CA GLY A 888 -20.91 -2.87 17.02
C GLY A 888 -21.59 -2.94 15.63
N ILE A 889 -22.71 -2.26 15.41
CA ILE A 889 -23.37 -2.20 14.09
C ILE A 889 -22.52 -1.37 13.12
N PRO A 890 -22.13 -1.90 11.94
CA PRO A 890 -21.35 -1.13 10.97
C PRO A 890 -22.11 0.14 10.56
N GLU A 891 -21.40 1.19 10.15
CA GLU A 891 -21.93 2.54 9.90
C GLU A 891 -22.49 3.27 11.14
N PHE A 892 -23.01 2.58 12.15
CA PHE A 892 -23.76 3.19 13.26
C PHE A 892 -23.10 3.02 14.64
N ARG A 893 -21.93 2.39 14.72
CA ARG A 893 -21.23 2.03 15.98
C ARG A 893 -20.42 3.15 16.67
N THR A 894 -20.23 4.31 16.06
CA THR A 894 -19.36 5.35 16.63
C THR A 894 -20.16 6.33 17.51
N ASP A 895 -19.50 7.04 18.43
CA ASP A 895 -20.15 8.13 19.19
C ASP A 895 -20.71 9.19 18.25
N PHE A 896 -19.99 9.50 17.17
CA PHE A 896 -20.40 10.48 16.18
C PHE A 896 -21.73 10.09 15.50
N THR A 897 -21.83 8.84 15.03
CA THR A 897 -23.04 8.34 14.35
C THR A 897 -24.20 8.13 15.32
N ARG A 898 -23.92 7.75 16.58
CA ARG A 898 -24.96 7.72 17.62
C ARG A 898 -25.49 9.10 17.95
N GLN A 899 -24.63 10.13 18.01
CA GLN A 899 -25.10 11.49 18.18
C GLN A 899 -25.97 11.96 17.01
N MET A 900 -25.67 11.55 15.77
CA MET A 900 -26.56 11.83 14.63
C MET A 900 -27.91 11.16 14.80
N ILE A 901 -27.92 9.89 15.20
CA ILE A 901 -29.14 9.15 15.51
C ILE A 901 -29.97 9.91 16.56
N ASP A 902 -29.34 10.34 17.66
CA ASP A 902 -30.01 11.07 18.74
C ASP A 902 -30.50 12.46 18.27
N ASP A 903 -29.81 13.10 17.33
CA ASP A 903 -30.24 14.37 16.74
C ASP A 903 -31.40 14.20 15.75
N THR A 904 -31.54 13.02 15.11
CA THR A 904 -32.40 12.83 13.92
C THR A 904 -33.58 11.89 14.13
N HIS A 905 -33.53 10.99 15.12
CA HIS A 905 -34.57 10.02 15.45
C HIS A 905 -35.10 9.26 14.22
N PRO A 906 -34.27 8.41 13.57
CA PRO A 906 -34.66 7.73 12.33
C PRO A 906 -35.92 6.87 12.51
N SER A 907 -36.80 6.93 11.52
CA SER A 907 -38.15 6.37 11.56
C SER A 907 -38.46 5.39 10.42
N CYS A 908 -37.55 5.25 9.45
CA CYS A 908 -37.65 4.32 8.34
C CYS A 908 -36.26 3.94 7.79
N PHE A 909 -36.20 3.05 6.80
CA PHE A 909 -34.93 2.57 6.24
C PHE A 909 -34.17 3.70 5.52
N SER A 910 -34.87 4.53 4.75
CA SER A 910 -34.21 5.65 4.05
C SER A 910 -33.59 6.68 5.01
N ASP A 911 -34.13 6.88 6.21
CA ASP A 911 -33.50 7.73 7.23
C ASP A 911 -32.11 7.19 7.63
N LEU A 912 -31.96 5.87 7.76
CA LEU A 912 -30.68 5.23 8.05
C LEU A 912 -29.68 5.42 6.90
N VAL A 913 -30.14 5.32 5.64
CA VAL A 913 -29.32 5.61 4.45
C VAL A 913 -28.79 7.04 4.48
N ARG A 914 -29.61 8.01 4.90
CA ARG A 914 -29.19 9.41 5.03
C ARG A 914 -28.19 9.61 6.16
N ILE A 915 -28.40 8.98 7.32
CA ILE A 915 -27.45 9.03 8.45
C ILE A 915 -26.09 8.45 8.03
N SER A 916 -26.08 7.32 7.32
CA SER A 916 -24.84 6.80 6.73
C SER A 916 -24.19 7.85 5.82
N GLY A 917 -24.95 8.48 4.92
CA GLY A 917 -24.47 9.60 4.09
C GLY A 917 -23.83 10.76 4.88
N PHE A 918 -24.52 11.26 5.91
CA PHE A 918 -24.01 12.36 6.76
C PHE A 918 -22.74 12.01 7.52
N SER A 919 -22.58 10.74 7.89
CA SER A 919 -21.41 10.27 8.65
C SER A 919 -20.11 10.28 7.83
N HIS A 920 -20.21 10.39 6.51
CA HIS A 920 -19.08 10.34 5.59
C HIS A 920 -18.91 11.65 4.81
N GLY A 921 -17.84 12.39 5.12
CA GLY A 921 -17.43 13.59 4.39
C GLY A 921 -17.26 14.80 5.29
N THR A 922 -16.21 15.58 5.03
CA THR A 922 -15.94 16.83 5.76
C THR A 922 -16.97 17.89 5.38
N ASP A 923 -17.47 18.61 6.39
CA ASP A 923 -18.47 19.69 6.28
C ASP A 923 -19.83 19.26 5.69
N VAL A 924 -20.17 17.96 5.82
CA VAL A 924 -21.50 17.42 5.48
C VAL A 924 -22.45 17.56 6.68
N TRP A 925 -22.07 17.02 7.84
CA TRP A 925 -22.86 17.11 9.07
C TRP A 925 -22.50 18.31 9.95
N LEU A 926 -21.29 18.31 10.52
CA LEU A 926 -20.80 19.35 11.44
C LEU A 926 -20.66 20.69 10.69
N GLY A 927 -21.21 21.77 11.27
CA GLY A 927 -21.20 23.11 10.66
C GLY A 927 -22.11 23.27 9.43
N ASN A 928 -22.95 22.28 9.14
CA ASN A 928 -23.83 22.25 7.98
C ASN A 928 -25.19 21.58 8.31
N ALA A 929 -25.45 20.34 7.88
CA ALA A 929 -26.76 19.70 8.04
C ALA A 929 -27.23 19.64 9.51
N GLN A 930 -26.33 19.44 10.46
CA GLN A 930 -26.67 19.42 11.88
C GLN A 930 -27.31 20.73 12.36
N GLU A 931 -26.73 21.88 11.98
CA GLU A 931 -27.23 23.19 12.37
C GLU A 931 -28.57 23.49 11.69
N LEU A 932 -28.69 23.15 10.41
CA LEU A 932 -29.93 23.34 9.65
C LEU A 932 -31.10 22.55 10.25
N ILE A 933 -30.85 21.30 10.66
CA ILE A 933 -31.85 20.43 11.28
C ILE A 933 -32.19 20.93 12.70
N ARG A 934 -31.18 21.23 13.54
CA ARG A 934 -31.40 21.72 14.91
C ARG A 934 -32.13 23.07 14.96
N ASN A 935 -31.87 23.94 13.99
CA ASN A 935 -32.53 25.25 13.86
C ASN A 935 -33.93 25.15 13.23
N GLY A 936 -34.37 23.96 12.82
CA GLY A 936 -35.65 23.75 12.12
C GLY A 936 -35.72 24.39 10.73
N THR A 937 -34.58 24.70 10.10
CA THR A 937 -34.51 25.28 8.75
C THR A 937 -34.86 24.25 7.68
N CYS A 938 -34.49 22.99 7.89
CA CYS A 938 -34.88 21.87 7.05
C CYS A 938 -35.06 20.60 7.91
N THR A 939 -35.72 19.57 7.35
CA THR A 939 -35.85 18.27 8.03
C THR A 939 -34.75 17.31 7.59
N LEU A 940 -34.66 16.16 8.27
CA LEU A 940 -33.79 15.05 7.84
C LEU A 940 -34.01 14.71 6.36
N LYS A 941 -35.28 14.73 5.89
CA LYS A 941 -35.69 14.39 4.53
C LYS A 941 -35.29 15.42 3.48
N ASP A 942 -34.93 16.64 3.89
CA ASP A 942 -34.57 17.73 2.99
C ASP A 942 -33.06 17.97 2.93
N ALA A 943 -32.31 17.57 3.96
CA ALA A 943 -30.88 17.83 4.09
C ALA A 943 -30.00 16.97 3.16
N ILE A 944 -28.94 17.55 2.59
CA ILE A 944 -28.08 16.88 1.60
C ILE A 944 -27.21 15.80 2.27
N SER A 945 -27.50 14.52 2.01
CA SER A 945 -26.80 13.37 2.61
C SER A 945 -25.97 12.58 1.59
N ALA A 946 -26.36 12.60 0.33
CA ALA A 946 -25.69 11.95 -0.79
C ALA A 946 -25.66 12.87 -2.00
N ARG A 947 -24.71 12.65 -2.92
CA ARG A 947 -24.59 13.51 -4.12
C ARG A 947 -25.83 13.44 -4.99
N ASP A 948 -26.46 12.27 -5.04
CA ASP A 948 -27.70 12.00 -5.76
C ASP A 948 -28.84 12.91 -5.28
N ASP A 949 -28.86 13.30 -3.99
CA ASP A 949 -29.85 14.22 -3.43
C ASP A 949 -29.81 15.57 -4.15
N ILE A 950 -28.62 16.07 -4.52
CA ILE A 950 -28.45 17.32 -5.25
C ILE A 950 -29.05 17.22 -6.63
N MET A 951 -28.68 16.17 -7.38
CA MET A 951 -29.16 15.99 -8.74
C MET A 951 -30.68 15.81 -8.77
N MET A 952 -31.22 14.93 -7.93
CA MET A 952 -32.65 14.63 -7.90
C MET A 952 -33.47 15.80 -7.36
N TYR A 953 -33.01 16.49 -6.32
CA TYR A 953 -33.71 17.68 -5.82
C TYR A 953 -33.80 18.78 -6.88
N LEU A 954 -32.72 19.05 -7.60
CA LEU A 954 -32.72 20.04 -8.67
C LEU A 954 -33.64 19.63 -9.84
N ILE A 955 -33.62 18.35 -10.25
CA ILE A 955 -34.50 17.82 -11.31
C ILE A 955 -35.98 17.91 -10.90
N HIS A 956 -36.32 17.51 -9.67
CA HIS A 956 -37.69 17.59 -9.15
C HIS A 956 -38.20 19.04 -9.04
N ASN A 957 -37.30 20.01 -8.91
CA ASN A 957 -37.61 21.45 -8.94
C ASN A 957 -37.49 22.07 -10.35
N GLY A 958 -37.41 21.26 -11.40
CA GLY A 958 -37.46 21.72 -12.80
C GLY A 958 -36.15 22.26 -13.37
N ILE A 959 -35.02 22.06 -12.70
CA ILE A 959 -33.69 22.38 -13.24
C ILE A 959 -33.28 21.32 -14.25
N GLU A 960 -32.67 21.76 -15.37
CA GLU A 960 -32.25 20.89 -16.45
C GLU A 960 -31.29 19.77 -15.97
N PRO A 961 -31.48 18.49 -16.40
CA PRO A 961 -30.74 17.36 -15.87
C PRO A 961 -29.21 17.44 -15.98
N LEU A 962 -28.67 17.92 -17.11
CA LEU A 962 -27.22 18.05 -17.31
C LEU A 962 -26.61 19.12 -16.39
N LEU A 963 -27.28 20.26 -16.19
CA LEU A 963 -26.86 21.28 -15.22
C LEU A 963 -26.91 20.74 -13.78
N SER A 964 -27.96 19.99 -13.45
CA SER A 964 -28.10 19.33 -12.14
C SER A 964 -26.97 18.34 -11.86
N PHE A 965 -26.61 17.52 -12.84
CA PHE A 965 -25.47 16.59 -12.75
C PHE A 965 -24.13 17.30 -12.61
N LYS A 966 -23.86 18.34 -13.39
CA LYS A 966 -22.61 19.13 -13.29
C LYS A 966 -22.49 19.79 -11.91
N THR A 967 -23.60 20.30 -11.38
CA THR A 967 -23.66 20.91 -10.04
C THR A 967 -23.34 19.86 -8.97
N MET A 968 -24.00 18.71 -9.02
CA MET A 968 -23.71 17.56 -8.15
C MET A 968 -22.23 17.17 -8.19
N GLU A 969 -21.65 16.99 -9.38
CA GLU A 969 -20.26 16.53 -9.54
C GLU A 969 -19.23 17.56 -9.06
N ASN A 970 -19.55 18.86 -9.10
CA ASN A 970 -18.69 19.90 -8.55
C ASN A 970 -18.76 19.95 -7.02
N VAL A 971 -19.98 19.94 -6.47
CA VAL A 971 -20.20 19.99 -5.01
C VAL A 971 -19.59 18.77 -4.32
N ARG A 972 -19.78 17.56 -4.85
CA ARG A 972 -19.20 16.34 -4.26
C ARG A 972 -17.67 16.31 -4.28
N LYS A 973 -17.02 17.16 -5.09
CA LYS A 973 -15.55 17.32 -5.17
C LYS A 973 -15.05 18.52 -4.36
N GLY A 974 -15.92 19.17 -3.57
CA GLY A 974 -15.55 20.33 -2.78
C GLY A 974 -15.27 21.59 -3.59
N LYS A 975 -15.70 21.63 -4.85
CA LYS A 975 -15.52 22.80 -5.73
C LYS A 975 -16.60 23.86 -5.56
N GLY A 976 -17.64 23.57 -4.79
CA GLY A 976 -18.79 24.45 -4.61
C GLY A 976 -19.63 24.60 -5.90
N ILE A 977 -20.41 25.67 -5.96
CA ILE A 977 -21.25 26.03 -7.12
C ILE A 977 -20.71 27.30 -7.76
N ALA A 978 -20.55 27.31 -9.08
CA ALA A 978 -20.08 28.49 -9.80
C ALA A 978 -21.10 29.66 -9.72
N PRO A 979 -20.66 30.92 -9.66
CA PRO A 979 -21.56 32.08 -9.49
C PRO A 979 -22.68 32.17 -10.53
N GLU A 980 -22.40 31.85 -11.80
CA GLU A 980 -23.39 31.83 -12.88
C GLU A 980 -24.47 30.74 -12.69
N VAL A 981 -24.09 29.61 -12.07
CA VAL A 981 -25.02 28.53 -11.76
C VAL A 981 -25.88 28.92 -10.55
N VAL A 982 -25.31 29.55 -9.53
CA VAL A 982 -26.06 30.06 -8.36
C VAL A 982 -27.22 30.95 -8.79
N GLU A 983 -26.99 31.87 -9.72
CA GLU A 983 -28.04 32.75 -10.24
C GLU A 983 -29.16 31.96 -10.97
N THR A 984 -28.79 30.90 -11.67
CA THR A 984 -29.77 30.00 -12.32
C THR A 984 -30.59 29.23 -11.30
N LEU A 985 -29.96 28.72 -10.22
CA LEU A 985 -30.65 28.01 -9.14
C LEU A 985 -31.62 28.93 -8.39
N ARG A 986 -31.24 30.18 -8.12
CA ARG A 986 -32.15 31.18 -7.53
C ARG A 986 -33.38 31.44 -8.39
N LYS A 987 -33.21 31.56 -9.72
CA LYS A 987 -34.33 31.70 -10.66
C LYS A 987 -35.24 30.47 -10.70
N GLY A 988 -34.70 29.29 -10.40
CA GLY A 988 -35.45 28.05 -10.20
C GLY A 988 -36.07 27.89 -8.81
N ASN A 989 -36.12 28.96 -8.00
CA ASN A 989 -36.66 28.96 -6.63
C ASN A 989 -35.97 27.98 -5.66
N ILE A 990 -34.70 27.66 -5.90
CA ILE A 990 -33.90 26.86 -4.95
C ILE A 990 -33.56 27.73 -3.73
N PRO A 991 -33.84 27.27 -2.49
CA PRO A 991 -33.60 28.05 -1.28
C PRO A 991 -32.12 28.41 -1.07
N GLU A 992 -31.86 29.60 -0.51
CA GLU A 992 -30.48 30.08 -0.29
C GLU A 992 -29.71 29.16 0.68
N TRP A 993 -30.35 28.63 1.72
CA TRP A 993 -29.72 27.69 2.65
C TRP A 993 -29.20 26.43 1.93
N TYR A 994 -29.88 25.98 0.88
CA TYR A 994 -29.49 24.81 0.09
C TYR A 994 -28.23 25.09 -0.72
N ILE A 995 -28.17 26.30 -1.31
CA ILE A 995 -27.00 26.79 -2.05
C ILE A 995 -25.81 26.93 -1.11
N GLU A 996 -25.99 27.54 0.06
CA GLU A 996 -24.94 27.68 1.07
C GLU A 996 -24.44 26.32 1.57
N SER A 997 -25.33 25.36 1.79
CA SER A 997 -24.97 23.98 2.16
C SER A 997 -24.07 23.34 1.09
N CYS A 998 -24.44 23.48 -0.19
CA CYS A 998 -23.63 22.99 -1.32
C CYS A 998 -22.23 23.62 -1.39
N GLN A 999 -22.05 24.88 -0.97
CA GLN A 999 -20.74 25.54 -0.97
C GLN A 999 -19.82 25.05 0.15
N LYS A 1000 -20.38 24.53 1.25
CA LYS A 1000 -19.62 24.04 2.40
C LYS A 1000 -19.01 22.66 2.16
N ILE A 1001 -19.80 21.74 1.59
CA ILE A 1001 -19.47 20.32 1.41
C ILE A 1001 -18.11 20.16 0.70
N LYS A 1002 -17.20 19.40 1.31
CA LYS A 1002 -15.89 19.07 0.70
C LYS A 1002 -15.90 17.76 -0.06
N TYR A 1003 -16.73 16.82 0.37
CA TYR A 1003 -16.85 15.50 -0.23
C TYR A 1003 -18.21 14.89 0.08
N LEU A 1004 -18.77 14.12 -0.86
CA LEU A 1004 -20.08 13.47 -0.70
C LEU A 1004 -20.13 12.12 -1.43
N PHE A 1005 -20.66 11.09 -0.77
CA PHE A 1005 -20.79 9.74 -1.34
C PHE A 1005 -22.05 9.57 -2.22
N PRO A 1006 -22.08 8.54 -3.09
CA PRO A 1006 -23.31 8.14 -3.78
C PRO A 1006 -24.30 7.42 -2.86
N ARG A 1007 -25.60 7.64 -3.08
CA ARG A 1007 -26.70 6.98 -2.35
C ARG A 1007 -26.64 5.45 -2.50
N ALA A 1008 -26.23 4.95 -3.66
CA ALA A 1008 -26.05 3.52 -3.91
C ALA A 1008 -25.08 2.87 -2.91
N HIS A 1009 -23.98 3.55 -2.59
CA HIS A 1009 -22.99 3.07 -1.61
C HIS A 1009 -23.60 3.04 -0.20
N ALA A 1010 -24.22 4.15 0.23
CA ALA A 1010 -24.88 4.22 1.53
C ALA A 1010 -25.97 3.15 1.68
N THR A 1011 -26.78 2.95 0.64
CA THR A 1011 -27.85 1.92 0.61
C THR A 1011 -27.27 0.52 0.80
N ALA A 1012 -26.24 0.16 0.03
CA ALA A 1012 -25.62 -1.16 0.14
C ALA A 1012 -25.05 -1.43 1.54
N TYR A 1013 -24.37 -0.44 2.14
CA TYR A 1013 -23.80 -0.56 3.49
C TYR A 1013 -24.88 -0.65 4.56
N VAL A 1014 -25.95 0.14 4.44
CA VAL A 1014 -27.09 0.08 5.36
C VAL A 1014 -27.84 -1.25 5.24
N MET A 1015 -27.94 -1.85 4.04
CA MET A 1015 -28.49 -3.21 3.89
C MET A 1015 -27.67 -4.25 4.66
N MET A 1016 -26.33 -4.18 4.61
CA MET A 1016 -25.46 -5.07 5.40
C MET A 1016 -25.61 -4.81 6.91
N ALA A 1017 -25.57 -3.53 7.32
CA ALA A 1017 -25.75 -3.12 8.70
C ALA A 1017 -27.10 -3.57 9.27
N TRP A 1018 -28.15 -3.48 8.48
CA TRP A 1018 -29.50 -3.93 8.83
C TRP A 1018 -29.55 -5.44 9.08
N ARG A 1019 -28.99 -6.26 8.18
CA ARG A 1019 -28.93 -7.72 8.36
C ARG A 1019 -28.21 -8.12 9.66
N ILE A 1020 -27.13 -7.41 9.99
CA ILE A 1020 -26.39 -7.60 11.24
C ILE A 1020 -27.21 -7.12 12.44
N ALA A 1021 -27.89 -5.98 12.34
CA ALA A 1021 -28.77 -5.45 13.38
C ALA A 1021 -29.96 -6.36 13.67
N TYR A 1022 -30.58 -6.93 12.62
CA TYR A 1022 -31.62 -7.94 12.74
C TYR A 1022 -31.13 -9.14 13.56
N CYS A 1023 -29.92 -9.64 13.28
CA CYS A 1023 -29.33 -10.71 14.08
C CYS A 1023 -28.99 -10.27 15.51
N LYS A 1024 -28.62 -9.01 15.75
CA LYS A 1024 -28.39 -8.49 17.11
C LYS A 1024 -29.66 -8.52 17.98
N VAL A 1025 -30.81 -8.24 17.37
CA VAL A 1025 -32.11 -8.26 18.04
C VAL A 1025 -32.59 -9.71 18.22
N HIS A 1026 -32.68 -10.46 17.12
CA HIS A 1026 -33.36 -11.76 17.07
C HIS A 1026 -32.46 -12.97 17.37
N TYR A 1027 -31.15 -12.85 17.15
CA TYR A 1027 -30.14 -13.90 17.37
C TYR A 1027 -28.90 -13.38 18.14
N PRO A 1028 -29.09 -12.79 19.33
CA PRO A 1028 -28.08 -11.99 20.01
C PRO A 1028 -26.75 -12.72 20.26
N LEU A 1029 -26.80 -13.99 20.66
CA LEU A 1029 -25.60 -14.77 20.95
C LEU A 1029 -24.78 -15.07 19.68
N ALA A 1030 -25.45 -15.31 18.55
CA ALA A 1030 -24.79 -15.44 17.25
C ALA A 1030 -24.17 -14.12 16.79
N TYR A 1031 -24.84 -12.99 17.04
CA TYR A 1031 -24.28 -11.66 16.79
C TYR A 1031 -22.99 -11.41 17.58
N TYR A 1032 -23.00 -11.65 18.90
CA TYR A 1032 -21.80 -11.46 19.72
C TYR A 1032 -20.68 -12.41 19.31
N ALA A 1033 -20.98 -13.68 19.03
CA ALA A 1033 -20.00 -14.64 18.55
C ALA A 1033 -19.35 -14.18 17.23
N ALA A 1034 -20.15 -13.76 16.25
CA ALA A 1034 -19.65 -13.28 14.97
C ALA A 1034 -18.85 -11.98 15.10
N TYR A 1035 -19.32 -11.02 15.90
CA TYR A 1035 -18.61 -9.76 16.12
C TYR A 1035 -17.25 -9.99 16.79
N PHE A 1036 -17.21 -10.76 17.88
CA PHE A 1036 -15.97 -10.99 18.61
C PHE A 1036 -14.95 -11.84 17.86
N SER A 1037 -15.42 -12.71 16.96
CA SER A 1037 -14.52 -13.53 16.13
C SER A 1037 -13.87 -12.76 14.98
N ILE A 1038 -14.54 -11.73 14.46
CA ILE A 1038 -14.15 -11.10 13.19
C ILE A 1038 -13.66 -9.66 13.36
N ARG A 1039 -14.24 -8.89 14.30
CA ARG A 1039 -14.01 -7.43 14.42
C ARG A 1039 -13.31 -6.99 15.70
N ALA A 1040 -13.20 -7.87 16.69
CA ALA A 1040 -12.75 -7.52 18.02
C ALA A 1040 -11.28 -7.86 18.25
N ASP A 1041 -10.38 -7.26 17.48
CA ASP A 1041 -8.92 -7.48 17.57
C ASP A 1041 -8.36 -7.27 18.99
N GLU A 1042 -8.97 -6.37 19.76
CA GLU A 1042 -8.55 -6.01 21.12
C GLU A 1042 -9.33 -6.75 22.22
N PHE A 1043 -10.05 -7.83 21.89
CA PHE A 1043 -10.71 -8.66 22.89
C PHE A 1043 -9.69 -9.44 23.71
N ASP A 1044 -9.80 -9.36 25.04
CA ASP A 1044 -8.98 -10.15 25.97
C ASP A 1044 -9.86 -11.02 26.89
N ALA A 1045 -9.85 -12.33 26.67
CA ALA A 1045 -10.60 -13.28 27.48
C ALA A 1045 -10.16 -13.28 28.95
N GLU A 1046 -8.91 -12.96 29.27
CA GLU A 1046 -8.44 -12.84 30.66
C GLU A 1046 -9.10 -11.65 31.38
N VAL A 1047 -9.37 -10.57 30.65
CA VAL A 1047 -10.09 -9.40 31.19
C VAL A 1047 -11.57 -9.71 31.32
N VAL A 1048 -12.19 -10.24 30.26
CA VAL A 1048 -13.64 -10.41 30.19
C VAL A 1048 -14.16 -11.47 31.16
N THR A 1049 -13.42 -12.57 31.35
CA THR A 1049 -13.83 -13.67 32.25
C THR A 1049 -13.73 -13.34 33.74
N LYS A 1050 -13.17 -12.18 34.11
CA LYS A 1050 -13.24 -11.64 35.49
C LYS A 1050 -14.63 -11.15 35.88
N GLY A 1051 -15.53 -11.04 34.89
CA GLY A 1051 -16.94 -10.76 35.10
C GLY A 1051 -17.33 -9.30 34.94
N GLN A 1052 -18.64 -9.06 35.03
CA GLN A 1052 -19.29 -7.79 34.68
C GLN A 1052 -18.78 -6.60 35.50
N GLU A 1053 -18.56 -6.76 36.81
CA GLU A 1053 -18.08 -5.67 37.67
C GLU A 1053 -16.69 -5.19 37.27
N PHE A 1054 -15.79 -6.12 36.92
CA PHE A 1054 -14.44 -5.79 36.48
C PHE A 1054 -14.48 -5.03 35.15
N VAL A 1055 -15.22 -5.54 34.17
CA VAL A 1055 -15.41 -4.88 32.86
C VAL A 1055 -15.98 -3.48 33.03
N ARG A 1056 -16.97 -3.30 33.90
CA ARG A 1056 -17.59 -1.98 34.17
C ARG A 1056 -16.60 -1.01 34.81
N SER A 1057 -15.72 -1.48 35.69
CA SER A 1057 -14.64 -0.67 36.28
C SER A 1057 -13.65 -0.20 35.22
N GLU A 1058 -13.23 -1.10 34.34
CA GLU A 1058 -12.26 -0.80 33.28
C GLU A 1058 -12.84 0.19 32.25
N LEU A 1059 -14.10 0.01 31.88
CA LEU A 1059 -14.84 0.96 31.03
C LEU A 1059 -14.82 2.38 31.59
N LYS A 1060 -15.15 2.55 32.88
CA LYS A 1060 -15.14 3.87 33.53
C LYS A 1060 -13.76 4.52 33.51
N THR A 1061 -12.70 3.72 33.68
CA THR A 1061 -11.32 4.20 33.61
C THR A 1061 -11.00 4.74 32.23
N LEU A 1062 -11.32 3.99 31.17
CA LEU A 1062 -11.10 4.38 29.78
C LEU A 1062 -11.93 5.60 29.39
N GLU A 1063 -13.21 5.66 29.77
CA GLU A 1063 -14.09 6.81 29.52
C GLU A 1063 -13.61 8.08 30.22
N SER A 1064 -13.12 7.97 31.46
CA SER A 1064 -12.53 9.08 32.20
C SER A 1064 -11.24 9.59 31.54
N LYS A 1065 -10.38 8.68 31.09
CA LYS A 1065 -9.17 9.01 30.34
C LYS A 1065 -9.51 9.69 29.00
N ALA A 1066 -10.52 9.20 28.29
CA ALA A 1066 -10.99 9.78 27.03
C ALA A 1066 -11.39 11.26 27.20
N LYS A 1067 -12.07 11.60 28.31
CA LYS A 1067 -12.50 12.98 28.62
C LYS A 1067 -11.36 13.91 29.03
N THR A 1068 -10.28 13.39 29.62
CA THR A 1068 -9.22 14.20 30.26
C THR A 1068 -7.94 14.29 29.45
N GLN A 1069 -7.50 13.18 28.85
CA GLN A 1069 -6.20 13.06 28.18
C GLN A 1069 -6.33 12.62 26.70
N GLY A 1070 -7.51 12.13 26.31
CA GLY A 1070 -7.71 11.42 25.05
C GLY A 1070 -7.21 9.97 25.13
N LEU A 1071 -7.60 9.16 24.14
CA LEU A 1071 -7.22 7.74 24.03
C LEU A 1071 -6.31 7.47 22.84
N GLU A 1072 -5.34 6.57 23.03
CA GLU A 1072 -4.55 5.99 21.95
C GLU A 1072 -5.42 5.07 21.06
N VAL A 1073 -4.92 4.74 19.85
CA VAL A 1073 -5.67 3.91 18.89
C VAL A 1073 -6.06 2.56 19.49
N LYS A 1074 -5.12 1.90 20.17
CA LYS A 1074 -5.36 0.62 20.85
C LYS A 1074 -6.43 0.74 21.94
N GLU A 1075 -6.35 1.79 22.75
CA GLU A 1075 -7.30 2.03 23.85
C GLU A 1075 -8.72 2.31 23.36
N LYS A 1076 -8.87 2.98 22.20
CA LYS A 1076 -10.18 3.14 21.55
C LYS A 1076 -10.76 1.80 21.10
N GLY A 1077 -9.92 0.89 20.61
CA GLY A 1077 -10.32 -0.47 20.26
C GLY A 1077 -10.82 -1.25 21.48
N ILE A 1078 -10.05 -1.22 22.58
CA ILE A 1078 -10.43 -1.86 23.85
C ILE A 1078 -11.77 -1.29 24.36
N LEU A 1079 -11.94 0.04 24.36
CA LEU A 1079 -13.18 0.69 24.79
C LEU A 1079 -14.39 0.16 23.99
N ALA A 1080 -14.29 0.09 22.67
CA ALA A 1080 -15.37 -0.39 21.82
C ALA A 1080 -15.72 -1.87 22.08
N VAL A 1081 -14.72 -2.73 22.31
CA VAL A 1081 -14.95 -4.14 22.66
C VAL A 1081 -15.62 -4.26 24.02
N LEU A 1082 -15.11 -3.56 25.04
CA LEU A 1082 -15.66 -3.63 26.39
C LEU A 1082 -17.10 -3.07 26.47
N GLN A 1083 -17.45 -2.05 25.67
CA GLN A 1083 -18.82 -1.55 25.58
C GLN A 1083 -19.78 -2.66 25.11
N LEU A 1084 -19.38 -3.42 24.10
CA LEU A 1084 -20.18 -4.52 23.58
C LEU A 1084 -20.22 -5.72 24.52
N VAL A 1085 -19.12 -6.03 25.22
CA VAL A 1085 -19.09 -7.05 26.29
C VAL A 1085 -20.01 -6.66 27.44
N SER A 1086 -20.00 -5.39 27.85
CA SER A 1086 -20.89 -4.89 28.90
C SER A 1086 -22.36 -4.98 28.48
N GLU A 1087 -22.69 -4.59 27.25
CA GLU A 1087 -24.03 -4.78 26.68
C GLU A 1087 -24.45 -6.27 26.72
N MET A 1088 -23.58 -7.17 26.26
CA MET A 1088 -23.83 -8.61 26.27
C MET A 1088 -24.12 -9.13 27.69
N PHE A 1089 -23.33 -8.72 28.69
CA PHE A 1089 -23.58 -9.09 30.09
C PHE A 1089 -24.89 -8.53 30.64
N LEU A 1090 -25.21 -7.27 30.32
CA LEU A 1090 -26.48 -6.65 30.74
C LEU A 1090 -27.69 -7.39 30.15
N ARG A 1091 -27.57 -7.95 28.94
CA ARG A 1091 -28.60 -8.78 28.31
C ARG A 1091 -28.67 -10.22 28.86
N GLY A 1092 -27.88 -10.54 29.88
CA GLY A 1092 -27.93 -11.82 30.59
C GLY A 1092 -27.10 -12.96 29.98
N PHE A 1093 -26.22 -12.64 29.02
CA PHE A 1093 -25.27 -13.60 28.44
C PHE A 1093 -23.96 -13.64 29.24
N SER A 1094 -23.14 -14.65 29.00
CA SER A 1094 -21.86 -14.82 29.69
C SER A 1094 -20.75 -15.36 28.78
N VAL A 1095 -19.51 -15.27 29.25
CA VAL A 1095 -18.33 -15.80 28.57
C VAL A 1095 -17.67 -16.85 29.46
N ALA A 1096 -17.51 -18.06 28.96
CA ALA A 1096 -16.80 -19.13 29.62
C ALA A 1096 -15.28 -18.85 29.63
N LYS A 1097 -14.54 -19.54 30.48
CA LYS A 1097 -13.07 -19.53 30.38
C LYS A 1097 -12.62 -20.25 29.12
N VAL A 1098 -11.51 -19.80 28.54
CA VAL A 1098 -10.86 -20.50 27.43
C VAL A 1098 -10.54 -21.93 27.87
N ASP A 1099 -10.87 -22.90 27.03
CA ASP A 1099 -10.69 -24.32 27.26
C ASP A 1099 -9.73 -24.88 26.20
N LEU A 1100 -8.64 -25.49 26.65
CA LEU A 1100 -7.57 -25.99 25.78
C LEU A 1100 -8.06 -26.99 24.73
N TYR A 1101 -9.11 -27.76 25.04
CA TYR A 1101 -9.61 -28.84 24.20
C TYR A 1101 -10.91 -28.49 23.47
N LYS A 1102 -11.69 -27.54 24.00
CA LYS A 1102 -12.99 -27.16 23.41
C LYS A 1102 -12.95 -25.84 22.64
N SER A 1103 -12.12 -24.87 23.04
CA SER A 1103 -12.03 -23.58 22.35
C SER A 1103 -11.51 -23.78 20.93
N ASP A 1104 -12.07 -23.04 19.97
CA ASP A 1104 -11.46 -22.93 18.64
C ASP A 1104 -10.20 -22.06 18.69
N ALA A 1105 -9.42 -22.05 17.62
CA ALA A 1105 -8.22 -21.24 17.48
C ALA A 1105 -8.58 -19.75 17.44
N GLU A 1106 -9.59 -19.36 16.66
CA GLU A 1106 -9.89 -17.95 16.37
C GLU A 1106 -11.38 -17.60 16.48
N LYS A 1107 -12.29 -18.59 16.51
CA LYS A 1107 -13.73 -18.34 16.53
C LYS A 1107 -14.36 -18.56 17.90
N PHE A 1108 -15.29 -17.67 18.27
CA PHE A 1108 -16.18 -17.88 19.40
C PHE A 1108 -17.18 -19.00 19.09
N ILE A 1109 -17.38 -19.90 20.05
CA ILE A 1109 -18.33 -21.01 19.94
C ILE A 1109 -19.51 -20.72 20.88
N ILE A 1110 -20.73 -20.92 20.40
CA ILE A 1110 -21.94 -20.92 21.23
C ILE A 1110 -22.01 -22.25 21.98
N MET A 1111 -21.87 -22.24 23.31
CA MET A 1111 -21.91 -23.47 24.11
C MET A 1111 -23.34 -23.91 24.43
N ASP A 1112 -24.18 -22.94 24.76
CA ASP A 1112 -25.57 -23.10 25.17
C ASP A 1112 -26.36 -21.82 24.84
N ASP A 1113 -27.57 -21.69 25.37
CA ASP A 1113 -28.46 -20.55 25.12
C ASP A 1113 -27.96 -19.21 25.70
N LYS A 1114 -26.92 -19.23 26.54
CA LYS A 1114 -26.45 -18.04 27.26
C LYS A 1114 -24.95 -17.78 27.20
N THR A 1115 -24.15 -18.76 26.80
CA THR A 1115 -22.71 -18.77 27.05
C THR A 1115 -21.89 -18.87 25.78
N LEU A 1116 -20.93 -17.95 25.62
CA LEU A 1116 -19.90 -18.02 24.58
C LEU A 1116 -18.61 -18.62 25.14
N LEU A 1117 -18.01 -19.53 24.37
CA LEU A 1117 -16.66 -20.00 24.59
C LEU A 1117 -15.68 -19.17 23.74
N PRO A 1118 -14.78 -18.41 24.37
CA PRO A 1118 -13.77 -17.65 23.66
C PRO A 1118 -12.72 -18.56 23.01
N PRO A 1119 -12.15 -18.15 21.86
CA PRO A 1119 -11.08 -18.89 21.20
C PRO A 1119 -9.75 -18.79 21.95
N LEU A 1120 -8.78 -19.61 21.58
CA LEU A 1120 -7.42 -19.56 22.14
C LEU A 1120 -6.73 -18.23 21.81
N ALA A 1121 -6.97 -17.67 20.61
CA ALA A 1121 -6.33 -16.44 20.17
C ALA A 1121 -6.82 -15.17 20.90
N SER A 1122 -7.94 -15.24 21.61
CA SER A 1122 -8.46 -14.09 22.37
C SER A 1122 -7.73 -13.86 23.69
N LEU A 1123 -6.70 -14.63 24.01
CA LEU A 1123 -5.84 -14.36 25.17
C LEU A 1123 -4.66 -13.49 24.73
N SER A 1124 -4.48 -12.35 25.38
CA SER A 1124 -3.39 -11.43 25.05
C SER A 1124 -2.02 -12.13 25.17
N GLY A 1125 -1.31 -12.26 24.04
CA GLY A 1125 -0.05 -13.01 23.93
C GLY A 1125 -0.17 -14.39 23.25
N MET A 1126 -1.38 -14.88 23.01
CA MET A 1126 -1.67 -16.04 22.18
C MET A 1126 -2.06 -15.61 20.76
N GLY A 1127 -1.09 -15.38 19.87
CA GLY A 1127 -1.39 -15.06 18.47
C GLY A 1127 -2.04 -16.22 17.71
N GLY A 1128 -2.73 -15.92 16.60
CA GLY A 1128 -3.47 -16.89 15.77
C GLY A 1128 -2.66 -18.14 15.38
N VAL A 1129 -1.39 -17.97 14.99
CA VAL A 1129 -0.49 -19.11 14.68
C VAL A 1129 -0.32 -20.06 15.87
N ALA A 1130 -0.14 -19.52 17.08
CA ALA A 1130 0.02 -20.33 18.27
C ALA A 1130 -1.29 -21.05 18.62
N ALA A 1131 -2.43 -20.36 18.51
CA ALA A 1131 -3.76 -20.92 18.70
C ALA A 1131 -4.05 -22.08 17.73
N HIS A 1132 -3.78 -21.88 16.43
CA HIS A 1132 -3.89 -22.92 15.41
C HIS A 1132 -2.98 -24.12 15.68
N ASN A 1133 -1.72 -23.89 16.09
CA ASN A 1133 -0.82 -24.98 16.41
C ASN A 1133 -1.34 -25.84 17.57
N VAL A 1134 -1.97 -25.23 18.59
CA VAL A 1134 -2.61 -25.99 19.69
C VAL A 1134 -3.79 -26.81 19.17
N GLN A 1135 -4.66 -26.19 18.37
CA GLN A 1135 -5.83 -26.85 17.80
C GLN A 1135 -5.46 -28.02 16.87
N GLU A 1136 -4.39 -27.88 16.09
CA GLU A 1136 -3.89 -28.98 15.26
C GLU A 1136 -3.22 -30.05 16.13
N ALA A 1137 -2.33 -29.67 17.04
CA ALA A 1137 -1.59 -30.62 17.86
C ALA A 1137 -2.49 -31.48 18.77
N ARG A 1138 -3.62 -30.94 19.27
CA ARG A 1138 -4.56 -31.70 20.12
C ARG A 1138 -5.33 -32.79 19.36
N LYS A 1139 -5.35 -32.78 18.03
CA LYS A 1139 -5.95 -33.86 17.22
C LYS A 1139 -5.20 -35.18 17.38
N ASP A 1140 -3.90 -35.11 17.69
CA ASP A 1140 -3.04 -36.28 17.93
C ASP A 1140 -3.18 -36.85 19.35
N GLY A 1141 -4.24 -36.48 20.09
CA GLY A 1141 -4.53 -36.92 21.45
C GLY A 1141 -4.25 -35.88 22.52
N GLU A 1142 -4.63 -36.18 23.77
CA GLU A 1142 -4.47 -35.27 24.91
C GLU A 1142 -3.00 -34.91 25.17
N PHE A 1143 -2.77 -33.74 25.76
CA PHE A 1143 -1.44 -33.31 26.19
C PHE A 1143 -1.12 -33.92 27.56
N THR A 1144 -0.05 -34.69 27.64
CA THR A 1144 0.33 -35.43 28.84
C THR A 1144 0.99 -34.56 29.92
N SER A 1145 1.59 -33.44 29.52
CA SER A 1145 2.21 -32.44 30.40
C SER A 1145 2.36 -31.08 29.72
N ILE A 1146 2.72 -30.05 30.48
CA ILE A 1146 3.01 -28.71 29.95
C ILE A 1146 4.19 -28.75 28.96
N ALA A 1147 5.23 -29.55 29.25
CA ALA A 1147 6.34 -29.78 28.33
C ALA A 1147 5.88 -30.45 27.01
N ASN A 1148 4.96 -31.42 27.10
CA ASN A 1148 4.38 -32.10 25.95
C ASN A 1148 3.59 -31.13 25.05
N LEU A 1149 2.70 -30.32 25.64
CA LEU A 1149 1.96 -29.26 24.97
C LEU A 1149 2.90 -28.29 24.26
N ARG A 1150 3.88 -27.75 25.00
CA ARG A 1150 4.83 -26.77 24.46
C ARG A 1150 5.60 -27.31 23.27
N LYS A 1151 6.01 -28.59 23.33
CA LYS A 1151 6.75 -29.25 22.24
C LYS A 1151 5.87 -29.55 21.04
N ARG A 1152 4.70 -30.16 21.23
CA ARG A 1152 3.79 -30.56 20.13
C ARG A 1152 3.17 -29.37 19.42
N ALA A 1153 2.69 -28.38 20.18
CA ALA A 1153 2.10 -27.16 19.63
C ALA A 1153 3.13 -26.05 19.33
N SER A 1154 4.43 -26.33 19.49
CA SER A 1154 5.51 -25.36 19.24
C SER A 1154 5.32 -24.01 19.93
N LEU A 1155 4.86 -24.01 21.17
CA LEU A 1155 4.56 -22.80 21.93
C LEU A 1155 5.82 -22.17 22.55
N SER A 1156 5.85 -20.83 22.57
CA SER A 1156 6.87 -20.09 23.31
C SER A 1156 6.60 -20.13 24.81
N LYS A 1157 7.59 -19.76 25.63
CA LYS A 1157 7.39 -19.68 27.09
C LYS A 1157 6.30 -18.65 27.47
N PRO A 1158 6.28 -17.43 26.90
CA PRO A 1158 5.17 -16.50 27.09
C PRO A 1158 3.78 -17.09 26.79
N ASN A 1159 3.62 -17.89 25.73
CA ASN A 1159 2.33 -18.52 25.41
C ASN A 1159 1.85 -19.44 26.55
N ILE A 1160 2.76 -20.21 27.14
CA ILE A 1160 2.45 -21.09 28.28
C ILE A 1160 2.08 -20.27 29.51
N GLU A 1161 2.81 -19.19 29.80
CA GLU A 1161 2.53 -18.30 30.94
C GLU A 1161 1.12 -17.68 30.85
N VAL A 1162 0.69 -17.30 29.63
CA VAL A 1162 -0.67 -16.80 29.38
C VAL A 1162 -1.73 -17.88 29.65
N LEU A 1163 -1.57 -19.08 29.08
CA LEU A 1163 -2.49 -20.21 29.31
C LEU A 1163 -2.56 -20.61 30.79
N GLN A 1164 -1.44 -20.57 31.49
CA GLN A 1164 -1.34 -20.90 32.91
C GLN A 1164 -2.02 -19.83 33.78
N THR A 1165 -1.79 -18.55 33.48
CA THR A 1165 -2.40 -17.41 34.19
C THR A 1165 -3.93 -17.46 34.08
N HIS A 1166 -4.45 -17.74 32.88
CA HIS A 1166 -5.89 -17.87 32.66
C HIS A 1166 -6.50 -19.10 33.38
N GLY A 1167 -5.66 -20.10 33.66
CA GLY A 1167 -6.03 -21.35 34.32
C GLY A 1167 -6.32 -22.51 33.38
N CYS A 1168 -5.98 -22.40 32.08
CA CYS A 1168 -6.18 -23.46 31.07
C CYS A 1168 -5.36 -24.72 31.40
N LEU A 1169 -4.24 -24.55 32.10
CA LEU A 1169 -3.29 -25.64 32.38
C LEU A 1169 -3.48 -26.28 33.76
N LYS A 1170 -4.56 -25.96 34.47
CA LYS A 1170 -4.80 -26.43 35.83
C LYS A 1170 -4.92 -27.96 35.87
N GLY A 1171 -4.08 -28.61 36.67
CA GLY A 1171 -4.08 -30.06 36.84
C GLY A 1171 -3.12 -30.82 35.91
N MET A 1172 -2.43 -30.15 34.98
CA MET A 1172 -1.36 -30.76 34.19
C MET A 1172 -0.02 -30.73 34.95
N SER A 1173 0.79 -31.79 34.80
CA SER A 1173 2.16 -31.82 35.32
C SER A 1173 3.10 -30.98 34.46
N GLU A 1174 4.20 -30.49 35.05
CA GLU A 1174 5.24 -29.74 34.32
C GLU A 1174 5.90 -30.59 33.22
N SER A 1175 6.17 -31.86 33.52
CA SER A 1175 6.78 -32.81 32.59
C SER A 1175 6.20 -34.22 32.72
N ASP A 1176 6.37 -35.00 31.66
CA ASP A 1176 6.10 -36.43 31.67
C ASP A 1176 7.18 -37.15 32.50
N GLN A 1177 6.78 -37.98 33.45
CA GLN A 1177 7.72 -38.81 34.24
C GLN A 1177 8.12 -40.09 33.50
N LEU A 1178 7.35 -40.48 32.47
CA LEU A 1178 7.56 -41.62 31.60
C LEU A 1178 7.23 -41.20 30.16
N SER A 1179 8.12 -41.48 29.22
CA SER A 1179 7.90 -41.28 27.78
C SER A 1179 7.97 -42.65 27.13
N LEU A 1180 6.87 -43.08 26.51
CA LEU A 1180 6.80 -44.32 25.74
C LEU A 1180 6.92 -44.00 24.24
N PHE A 1181 7.51 -44.92 23.47
CA PHE A 1181 7.76 -44.76 22.03
C PHE A 1181 6.49 -44.82 21.19
#